data_AF-A0A135UHJ4-F1
#
_entry.id   AF-A0A135UHJ4-F1
#
_cell.length_a   1.000
_cell.length_b   1.000
_cell.length_c   1.000
_cell.angle_alpha   90.00
_cell.angle_beta   90.00
_cell.angle_gamma   90.00
#
_symmetry.space_group_name_H-M   'P 1'
#
loop_
_entity.id
_entity.type
_entity.pdbx_description
1 polymer ?
#
loop_
_entity_poly.entity_id
_entity_poly.type
_entity_poly.pdbx_seq_one_letter_code
_entity_poly.pdbx_strand_id
1 'polypeptide(L)'
;MAGGTHLYYDFFGKEVPVALEGSSHCQVLIGARKVKSRSPKERRRSPHKDDLDGSYNNKTQKDPSPSTDIGVSDNSEGSPFCTQIQSILSQEGASLKTRHFICPSVTQLSSVDLNKGLSIEGLGRPQASQLIAMEEETKMATWNGLPVELKGLILEHLAYGAVAERRSKTSKSRSKRHDMGSYAVVCQQWQRFIEKINFSTLEISSAKDLSRFDEILQDPIRRSYLRRISLRIELAKYANKLAKVPETDHEQNENEIAFTQGIWNLFDILSKWTPSGQSMELELSAASPSDKNKYFGELGLDQDGNSRFFDHDLDFCFITAACEQVGRHGLPEVSVINSCQILRRNHRNISSRALLSIISSLPKLEEVRFEPWHQVDLEAQLEVDSDYARTFPFWPSHIKRISIFEHFDAFNNGPEAEWEDAESVDDNDADPTGGDIALPVLTDSAEEAGDVARTSCPSLGHNLGLLSLQAEEMAVSNVSDATAFFQGLLACKPVWNNLRRLALTSHTMIDGIDHDTVNGILRSIASAAKHMPALQVLELYKTDQFGGAVFRYSVEILSTTASWESTWDFQIGADVKAAWAEVAKKNTPHNITFLPEIRQSDYRGPYVFLDENLKTKDLIIHPASLEDMLSKKLDKCLACNGYCADPKSEEQMGRLNNA
;
A
#
# COMPACT_ATOMS: atom_id res chain seq x y z
N MET A 1 -11.98 5.12 -62.92
CA MET A 1 -10.63 5.55 -63.35
C MET A 1 -9.72 5.63 -62.13
N ALA A 2 -8.68 4.78 -62.12
CA ALA A 2 -7.50 4.66 -61.24
C ALA A 2 -7.70 4.79 -59.70
N GLY A 3 -7.55 3.76 -58.86
CA GLY A 3 -6.76 2.52 -58.97
C GLY A 3 -5.44 2.67 -58.22
N GLY A 4 -5.26 1.94 -57.10
CA GLY A 4 -4.03 1.96 -56.31
C GLY A 4 -4.07 1.02 -55.10
N THR A 5 -4.15 -0.28 -55.35
CA THR A 5 -3.94 -1.37 -54.39
C THR A 5 -2.43 -1.64 -54.25
N HIS A 6 -1.90 -1.69 -53.03
CA HIS A 6 -0.57 -2.24 -52.77
C HIS A 6 -0.68 -3.52 -51.94
N LEU A 7 -0.33 -4.63 -52.59
CA LEU A 7 -0.01 -5.94 -52.03
C LEU A 7 1.49 -5.95 -51.67
N TYR A 8 1.84 -6.56 -50.54
CA TYR A 8 3.21 -7.02 -50.30
C TYR A 8 3.22 -8.56 -50.25
N TYR A 9 4.10 -9.14 -51.06
CA TYR A 9 4.40 -10.57 -51.11
C TYR A 9 5.66 -10.86 -50.28
N ASP A 10 5.61 -11.95 -49.52
CA ASP A 10 6.76 -12.54 -48.82
C ASP A 10 7.63 -13.36 -49.78
N PHE A 11 8.95 -13.32 -49.54
CA PHE A 11 9.94 -14.16 -50.20
C PHE A 11 9.81 -15.60 -49.68
N PHE A 12 9.67 -16.55 -50.61
CA PHE A 12 9.46 -18.00 -50.42
C PHE A 12 8.01 -18.49 -50.36
N GLY A 13 7.26 -18.23 -51.44
CA GLY A 13 5.99 -18.89 -51.70
C GLY A 13 6.10 -20.41 -51.85
N LYS A 14 5.47 -21.15 -50.92
CA LYS A 14 4.82 -22.46 -51.11
C LYS A 14 3.71 -22.63 -50.07
N GLU A 15 2.50 -22.91 -50.54
CA GLU A 15 1.39 -23.44 -49.73
C GLU A 15 1.55 -24.95 -49.52
N VAL A 16 1.35 -25.42 -48.28
CA VAL A 16 1.03 -26.82 -47.96
C VAL A 16 -0.01 -26.80 -46.82
N PRO A 17 -1.15 -27.52 -46.94
CA PRO A 17 -2.14 -27.65 -45.88
C PRO A 17 -1.76 -28.81 -44.96
N VAL A 18 -2.14 -28.79 -43.68
CA VAL A 18 -2.52 -29.99 -42.88
C VAL A 18 -3.01 -29.56 -41.49
N ALA A 19 -4.03 -30.29 -41.03
CA ALA A 19 -4.79 -30.20 -39.79
C ALA A 19 -3.96 -30.37 -38.51
N LEU A 20 -4.50 -29.85 -37.39
CA LEU A 20 -4.23 -30.36 -36.05
C LEU A 20 -5.52 -30.38 -35.22
N GLU A 21 -6.12 -31.57 -35.15
CA GLU A 21 -6.73 -32.08 -33.91
C GLU A 21 -5.65 -32.16 -32.81
N GLY A 22 -6.10 -32.17 -31.55
CA GLY A 22 -5.39 -32.90 -30.50
C GLY A 22 -4.77 -32.06 -29.39
N SER A 23 -5.58 -31.85 -28.34
CA SER A 23 -5.21 -32.04 -26.93
C SER A 23 -3.87 -32.77 -26.72
N SER A 24 -2.96 -32.18 -25.94
CA SER A 24 -2.14 -32.93 -24.98
C SER A 24 -1.42 -32.01 -23.96
N HIS A 25 -1.85 -32.13 -22.71
CA HIS A 25 -1.04 -32.34 -21.52
C HIS A 25 0.30 -31.57 -21.37
N CYS A 26 0.32 -30.54 -20.51
CA CYS A 26 1.51 -30.17 -19.76
C CYS A 26 1.41 -30.71 -18.33
N GLN A 27 2.11 -31.81 -18.06
CA GLN A 27 2.39 -32.31 -16.72
C GLN A 27 3.32 -31.35 -15.98
N VAL A 28 2.88 -30.92 -14.81
CA VAL A 28 3.69 -30.19 -13.82
C VAL A 28 4.61 -31.20 -13.14
N LEU A 29 5.92 -31.14 -13.42
CA LEU A 29 6.95 -31.84 -12.65
C LEU A 29 7.50 -30.91 -11.56
N ILE A 30 7.08 -31.13 -10.31
CA ILE A 30 7.68 -30.47 -9.13
C ILE A 30 8.61 -31.45 -8.41
N GLY A 31 9.89 -31.10 -8.47
CA GLY A 31 10.94 -31.23 -7.44
C GLY A 31 10.84 -32.34 -6.40
N ALA A 32 11.65 -33.39 -6.60
CA ALA A 32 12.03 -34.33 -5.56
C ALA A 32 12.86 -33.66 -4.44
N ARG A 33 12.49 -33.94 -3.18
CA ARG A 33 13.22 -33.59 -1.96
C ARG A 33 14.61 -34.24 -1.95
N LYS A 34 15.67 -33.45 -1.75
CA LYS A 34 17.02 -33.97 -1.46
C LYS A 34 17.24 -34.11 0.04
N VAL A 35 17.47 -35.35 0.45
CA VAL A 35 17.87 -35.79 1.80
C VAL A 35 19.30 -35.32 2.09
N LYS A 36 19.53 -34.76 3.28
CA LYS A 36 20.85 -34.35 3.79
C LYS A 36 21.64 -35.60 4.24
N SER A 37 22.84 -35.79 3.73
CA SER A 37 23.89 -36.64 4.33
C SER A 37 25.07 -35.79 4.78
N ARG A 38 25.55 -36.03 6.01
CA ARG A 38 26.63 -35.32 6.70
C ARG A 38 28.01 -35.96 6.45
N SER A 39 29.03 -35.12 6.65
CA SER A 39 30.42 -35.37 7.13
C SER A 39 31.54 -35.47 6.07
N PRO A 40 32.83 -35.24 6.42
CA PRO A 40 33.38 -34.25 7.37
C PRO A 40 34.59 -33.43 6.83
N LYS A 41 34.98 -32.45 7.66
CA LYS A 41 36.10 -31.50 7.63
C LYS A 41 37.46 -32.04 7.14
N GLU A 42 38.20 -31.21 6.41
CA GLU A 42 39.67 -31.17 6.50
C GLU A 42 40.22 -29.74 6.31
N ARG A 43 41.18 -29.38 7.18
CA ARG A 43 41.90 -28.10 7.25
C ARG A 43 43.10 -28.16 6.30
N ARG A 44 43.46 -27.03 5.65
CA ARG A 44 44.77 -26.33 5.81
C ARG A 44 45.02 -25.26 4.73
N ARG A 45 45.35 -24.06 5.24
CA ARG A 45 46.43 -23.11 4.88
C ARG A 45 46.52 -22.53 3.44
N SER A 46 46.43 -21.20 3.40
CA SER A 46 46.97 -20.27 2.40
C SER A 46 48.50 -20.40 2.22
N PRO A 47 49.09 -19.85 1.14
CA PRO A 47 49.49 -18.43 1.16
C PRO A 47 49.41 -17.66 -0.19
N HIS A 48 49.22 -16.34 -0.06
CA HIS A 48 49.83 -15.20 -0.77
C HIS A 48 50.35 -15.31 -2.23
N LYS A 49 49.93 -14.31 -3.03
CA LYS A 49 50.72 -13.30 -3.78
C LYS A 49 50.51 -13.20 -5.31
N ASP A 50 50.30 -11.94 -5.70
CA ASP A 50 50.82 -11.17 -6.84
C ASP A 50 50.43 -11.54 -8.29
N ASP A 51 49.74 -10.57 -8.91
CA ASP A 51 50.08 -9.90 -10.18
C ASP A 51 49.95 -10.58 -11.57
N LEU A 52 49.32 -9.78 -12.45
CA LEU A 52 49.54 -9.57 -13.90
C LEU A 52 48.88 -10.52 -14.95
N ASP A 53 47.92 -9.91 -15.64
CA ASP A 53 47.86 -9.66 -17.09
C ASP A 53 47.72 -10.83 -18.11
N GLY A 54 46.94 -10.56 -19.17
CA GLY A 54 47.26 -11.06 -20.52
C GLY A 54 46.52 -12.28 -21.08
N SER A 55 45.30 -12.06 -21.58
CA SER A 55 44.89 -12.33 -22.97
C SER A 55 44.77 -13.77 -23.57
N TYR A 56 43.72 -13.87 -24.40
CA TYR A 56 43.56 -14.62 -25.66
C TYR A 56 43.29 -16.14 -25.72
N ASN A 57 42.14 -16.39 -26.36
CA ASN A 57 41.85 -17.34 -27.45
C ASN A 57 41.31 -18.76 -27.16
N ASN A 58 40.03 -18.92 -27.51
CA ASN A 58 39.49 -19.79 -28.57
C ASN A 58 39.96 -21.28 -28.61
N LYS A 59 39.01 -22.22 -28.45
CA LYS A 59 38.52 -23.09 -29.55
C LYS A 59 37.61 -24.26 -29.11
N THR A 60 36.45 -24.34 -29.78
CA THR A 60 35.77 -25.52 -30.35
C THR A 60 35.38 -26.74 -29.50
N GLN A 61 34.06 -26.92 -29.35
CA GLN A 61 33.21 -27.93 -30.04
C GLN A 61 33.56 -29.43 -29.87
N LYS A 62 32.62 -30.19 -29.29
CA LYS A 62 32.27 -31.57 -29.71
C LYS A 62 31.03 -32.11 -28.98
N ASP A 63 29.95 -32.30 -29.73
CA ASP A 63 28.96 -33.37 -29.48
C ASP A 63 29.60 -34.73 -29.84
N PRO A 64 29.08 -35.86 -29.30
CA PRO A 64 28.01 -36.59 -30.02
C PRO A 64 26.95 -37.27 -29.10
N SER A 65 25.75 -37.42 -29.66
CA SER A 65 24.67 -38.36 -29.27
C SER A 65 24.98 -39.79 -29.80
N PRO A 66 24.09 -40.84 -29.78
CA PRO A 66 22.69 -40.99 -29.31
C PRO A 66 22.34 -42.36 -28.63
N SER A 67 21.01 -42.62 -28.47
CA SER A 67 20.28 -43.91 -28.22
C SER A 67 20.17 -44.38 -26.75
N THR A 68 19.05 -44.92 -26.21
CA THR A 68 18.03 -45.83 -26.77
C THR A 68 16.74 -45.85 -25.90
N ASP A 69 15.65 -46.34 -26.51
CA ASP A 69 14.27 -46.60 -26.07
C ASP A 69 13.99 -47.24 -24.68
N ILE A 70 12.75 -47.04 -24.18
CA ILE A 70 11.70 -48.08 -23.94
C ILE A 70 10.64 -47.58 -22.91
N GLY A 71 9.35 -47.76 -23.25
CA GLY A 71 8.36 -48.31 -22.30
C GLY A 71 7.20 -47.41 -21.83
N VAL A 72 6.05 -47.52 -22.53
CA VAL A 72 4.72 -47.08 -22.05
C VAL A 72 4.09 -48.19 -21.20
N SER A 73 3.52 -47.86 -20.03
CA SER A 73 2.51 -48.67 -19.36
C SER A 73 1.54 -47.80 -18.57
N ASP A 74 0.26 -47.87 -18.96
CA ASP A 74 -0.91 -47.35 -18.25
C ASP A 74 -1.05 -47.99 -16.86
N ASN A 75 -1.47 -47.18 -15.88
CA ASN A 75 -2.41 -47.61 -14.83
C ASN A 75 -2.97 -46.40 -14.08
N SER A 76 -4.31 -46.32 -14.10
CA SER A 76 -5.16 -45.37 -13.40
C SER A 76 -5.45 -45.83 -11.97
N GLU A 77 -5.00 -45.09 -10.95
CA GLU A 77 -5.54 -45.18 -9.59
C GLU A 77 -5.64 -43.80 -8.94
N GLY A 78 -6.74 -43.60 -8.21
CA GLY A 78 -7.24 -42.31 -7.73
C GLY A 78 -6.38 -41.61 -6.68
N SER A 79 -6.41 -40.28 -6.72
CA SER A 79 -5.65 -39.40 -5.83
C SER A 79 -6.28 -39.35 -4.41
N PRO A 80 -5.48 -39.46 -3.33
CA PRO A 80 -5.93 -39.45 -1.93
C PRO A 80 -6.33 -38.06 -1.38
N PHE A 81 -6.36 -37.02 -2.23
CA PHE A 81 -6.63 -35.64 -1.80
C PHE A 81 -8.11 -35.34 -1.50
N CYS A 82 -9.06 -36.07 -2.10
CA CYS A 82 -10.50 -35.84 -1.88
C CYS A 82 -10.95 -36.18 -0.45
N THR A 83 -10.30 -37.13 0.20
CA THR A 83 -10.62 -37.56 1.57
C THR A 83 -10.24 -36.48 2.61
N GLN A 84 -9.26 -35.63 2.27
CA GLN A 84 -8.74 -34.62 3.19
C GLN A 84 -9.64 -33.37 3.26
N ILE A 85 -10.34 -33.04 2.17
CA ILE A 85 -11.33 -31.94 2.15
C ILE A 85 -12.55 -32.27 3.01
N GLN A 86 -13.02 -33.53 3.03
CA GLN A 86 -14.11 -33.95 3.92
C GLN A 86 -13.73 -33.88 5.40
N SER A 87 -12.46 -34.12 5.73
CA SER A 87 -11.94 -33.97 7.10
C SER A 87 -11.90 -32.50 7.55
N ILE A 88 -11.59 -31.55 6.66
CA ILE A 88 -11.53 -30.11 6.98
C ILE A 88 -12.95 -29.57 7.24
N LEU A 89 -13.91 -29.91 6.37
CA LEU A 89 -15.32 -29.53 6.55
C LEU A 89 -15.93 -30.12 7.84
N SER A 90 -15.49 -31.32 8.24
CA SER A 90 -15.94 -31.94 9.50
C SER A 90 -15.27 -31.38 10.75
N GLN A 91 -14.06 -30.83 10.66
CA GLN A 91 -13.34 -30.24 11.80
C GLN A 91 -13.78 -28.79 12.08
N GLU A 92 -14.08 -28.00 11.05
CA GLU A 92 -14.58 -26.63 11.24
C GLU A 92 -16.07 -26.57 11.62
N GLY A 93 -16.87 -27.53 11.16
CA GLY A 93 -18.28 -27.67 11.58
C GLY A 93 -18.47 -27.98 13.07
N ALA A 94 -17.43 -28.48 13.76
CA ALA A 94 -17.46 -28.77 15.19
C ALA A 94 -17.17 -27.53 16.08
N SER A 95 -16.63 -26.44 15.51
CA SER A 95 -16.25 -25.23 16.25
C SER A 95 -17.37 -24.17 16.34
N LEU A 96 -18.49 -24.38 15.64
CA LEU A 96 -19.62 -23.44 15.57
C LEU A 96 -20.67 -23.60 16.68
N LYS A 97 -20.39 -24.36 17.74
CA LYS A 97 -21.25 -24.34 18.94
C LYS A 97 -20.72 -23.32 19.94
N THR A 98 -21.57 -22.33 20.21
CA THR A 98 -21.54 -21.34 21.31
C THR A 98 -20.69 -20.09 21.11
N ARG A 99 -21.20 -19.13 20.32
CA ARG A 99 -21.14 -17.70 20.66
C ARG A 99 -22.49 -17.05 20.38
N HIS A 100 -23.22 -16.74 21.45
CA HIS A 100 -24.40 -15.88 21.38
C HIS A 100 -23.96 -14.49 20.95
N PHE A 101 -24.35 -14.06 19.75
CA PHE A 101 -24.36 -12.65 19.39
C PHE A 101 -25.72 -12.08 19.79
N ILE A 102 -25.69 -11.20 20.79
CA ILE A 102 -26.77 -10.27 21.11
C ILE A 102 -26.63 -9.09 20.15
N CYS A 103 -27.68 -8.78 19.41
CA CYS A 103 -27.84 -7.50 18.71
C CYS A 103 -29.28 -6.98 19.00
N PRO A 104 -29.48 -5.66 19.14
CA PRO A 104 -30.57 -5.13 19.97
C PRO A 104 -31.86 -4.84 19.20
N SER A 105 -32.95 -4.80 19.98
CA SER A 105 -34.20 -4.05 19.78
C SER A 105 -35.12 -4.45 18.61
N VAL A 106 -36.19 -5.21 18.93
CA VAL A 106 -37.59 -4.76 18.79
C VAL A 106 -38.44 -5.44 19.87
N THR A 107 -39.18 -4.64 20.63
CA THR A 107 -40.02 -5.04 21.77
C THR A 107 -41.43 -5.43 21.31
N GLN A 108 -42.05 -6.32 22.10
CA GLN A 108 -43.49 -6.63 22.24
C GLN A 108 -44.12 -7.65 21.29
N LEU A 109 -44.41 -8.85 21.81
CA LEU A 109 -45.77 -9.20 22.27
C LEU A 109 -45.76 -10.53 23.06
N SER A 110 -46.54 -10.55 24.13
CA SER A 110 -46.61 -11.54 25.22
C SER A 110 -47.18 -12.91 24.82
N SER A 111 -46.56 -14.00 25.30
CA SER A 111 -47.17 -15.33 25.35
C SER A 111 -47.74 -15.62 26.75
N VAL A 112 -48.99 -16.07 26.76
CA VAL A 112 -49.73 -16.55 27.92
C VAL A 112 -49.59 -18.08 27.97
N ASP A 113 -49.32 -18.58 29.18
CA ASP A 113 -49.37 -19.99 29.60
C ASP A 113 -50.65 -20.70 29.14
N LEU A 114 -50.52 -22.00 28.81
CA LEU A 114 -51.52 -23.02 29.18
C LEU A 114 -50.95 -24.43 28.94
N ASN A 115 -50.41 -25.00 30.01
CA ASN A 115 -50.26 -26.44 30.22
C ASN A 115 -51.59 -27.01 30.75
N LYS A 116 -52.10 -28.08 30.13
CA LYS A 116 -53.02 -29.13 30.63
C LYS A 116 -53.24 -30.08 29.44
N GLY A 117 -52.84 -31.35 29.42
CA GLY A 117 -52.77 -32.35 30.48
C GLY A 117 -54.05 -33.19 30.47
N LEU A 118 -54.02 -34.38 29.86
CA LEU A 118 -54.62 -35.63 30.38
C LEU A 118 -54.47 -36.81 29.39
N SER A 119 -54.01 -37.91 29.98
CA SER A 119 -53.70 -39.24 29.43
C SER A 119 -54.94 -40.07 29.05
N ILE A 120 -54.74 -41.17 28.31
CA ILE A 120 -55.20 -42.54 28.68
C ILE A 120 -54.49 -43.60 27.82
N GLU A 121 -54.26 -44.73 28.48
CA GLU A 121 -53.47 -45.93 28.22
C GLU A 121 -53.91 -46.82 27.04
N GLY A 122 -53.00 -47.72 26.61
CA GLY A 122 -53.35 -48.89 25.80
C GLY A 122 -52.13 -49.71 25.34
N LEU A 123 -51.86 -50.81 26.03
CA LEU A 123 -50.82 -51.81 25.77
C LEU A 123 -50.89 -52.45 24.36
N GLY A 124 -49.72 -52.68 23.74
CA GLY A 124 -49.55 -53.69 22.69
C GLY A 124 -48.28 -53.55 21.85
N ARG A 125 -47.19 -54.28 22.19
CA ARG A 125 -46.23 -54.76 21.18
C ARG A 125 -46.94 -55.85 20.37
N PRO A 126 -46.88 -55.86 19.03
CA PRO A 126 -45.68 -56.30 18.30
C PRO A 126 -45.45 -55.42 17.04
N GLN A 127 -44.38 -55.45 16.25
CA GLN A 127 -43.55 -56.53 15.73
C GLN A 127 -42.41 -55.85 14.96
N ALA A 128 -41.22 -56.45 14.93
CA ALA A 128 -39.99 -55.91 14.34
C ALA A 128 -39.98 -55.92 12.79
N SER A 129 -41.02 -55.41 12.15
CA SER A 129 -41.21 -55.47 10.69
C SER A 129 -41.70 -54.17 10.04
N GLN A 130 -41.70 -53.04 10.77
CA GLN A 130 -41.93 -51.70 10.21
C GLN A 130 -40.70 -50.78 10.30
N LEU A 131 -39.50 -51.37 10.36
CA LEU A 131 -38.21 -50.69 10.15
C LEU A 131 -37.77 -50.74 8.68
N ILE A 132 -38.72 -50.78 7.75
CA ILE A 132 -38.44 -50.73 6.30
C ILE A 132 -39.42 -49.72 5.69
N ALA A 133 -38.91 -48.50 5.51
CA ALA A 133 -39.44 -47.38 4.73
C ALA A 133 -39.50 -46.09 5.54
N MET A 134 -38.35 -45.63 6.05
CA MET A 134 -38.04 -44.21 6.32
C MET A 134 -36.54 -44.07 6.70
N GLU A 135 -35.66 -44.75 5.97
CA GLU A 135 -34.32 -44.22 5.78
C GLU A 135 -34.42 -43.28 4.57
N GLU A 136 -34.94 -42.08 4.79
CA GLU A 136 -34.55 -40.97 3.94
C GLU A 136 -33.04 -40.81 4.16
N GLU A 137 -32.27 -41.30 3.19
CA GLU A 137 -30.86 -40.95 3.04
C GLU A 137 -30.74 -39.43 3.23
N THR A 138 -30.25 -39.01 4.39
CA THR A 138 -29.62 -37.69 4.52
C THR A 138 -28.37 -37.73 3.65
N LYS A 139 -28.55 -37.59 2.33
CA LYS A 139 -27.47 -37.30 1.39
C LYS A 139 -26.85 -36.01 1.87
N MET A 140 -25.72 -36.11 2.57
CA MET A 140 -24.89 -34.96 2.87
C MET A 140 -24.68 -34.21 1.56
N ALA A 141 -25.06 -32.93 1.53
CA ALA A 141 -24.90 -32.09 0.36
C ALA A 141 -23.42 -32.13 -0.04
N THR A 142 -23.14 -32.72 -1.21
CA THR A 142 -21.79 -32.73 -1.76
C THR A 142 -21.46 -31.34 -2.28
N TRP A 143 -20.17 -31.01 -2.46
CA TRP A 143 -19.76 -29.73 -3.05
C TRP A 143 -20.60 -29.39 -4.28
N ASN A 144 -20.79 -30.34 -5.20
CA ASN A 144 -21.57 -30.14 -6.41
C ASN A 144 -23.05 -29.84 -6.17
N GLY A 145 -23.63 -30.33 -5.06
CA GLY A 145 -25.01 -30.06 -4.66
C GLY A 145 -25.24 -28.71 -3.99
N LEU A 146 -24.19 -27.92 -3.69
CA LEU A 146 -24.34 -26.58 -3.12
C LEU A 146 -24.72 -25.54 -4.20
N PRO A 147 -25.60 -24.57 -3.87
CA PRO A 147 -25.83 -23.37 -4.68
C PRO A 147 -24.53 -22.61 -4.98
N VAL A 148 -24.49 -21.91 -6.12
CA VAL A 148 -23.29 -21.19 -6.57
C VAL A 148 -22.87 -20.09 -5.59
N GLU A 149 -23.84 -19.49 -4.92
CA GLU A 149 -23.65 -18.44 -3.91
C GLU A 149 -22.93 -19.00 -2.68
N LEU A 150 -23.35 -20.16 -2.18
CA LEU A 150 -22.70 -20.82 -1.03
C LEU A 150 -21.29 -21.30 -1.39
N LYS A 151 -21.12 -21.85 -2.61
CA LYS A 151 -19.78 -22.18 -3.13
C LYS A 151 -18.87 -20.96 -3.16
N GLY A 152 -19.38 -19.83 -3.64
CA GLY A 152 -18.67 -18.55 -3.70
C GLY A 152 -18.23 -18.08 -2.31
N LEU A 153 -19.15 -18.03 -1.34
CA LEU A 153 -18.86 -17.62 0.03
C LEU A 153 -17.83 -18.52 0.71
N ILE A 154 -17.89 -19.83 0.49
CA ILE A 154 -16.90 -20.77 1.04
C ILE A 154 -15.51 -20.49 0.45
N LEU A 155 -15.40 -20.37 -0.86
CA LEU A 155 -14.11 -20.12 -1.52
C LEU A 155 -13.55 -18.73 -1.18
N GLU A 156 -14.41 -17.74 -1.04
CA GLU A 156 -14.05 -16.40 -0.59
C GLU A 156 -13.50 -16.45 0.83
N HIS A 157 -14.16 -17.14 1.75
CA HIS A 157 -13.68 -17.32 3.12
C HIS A 157 -12.32 -18.03 3.17
N LEU A 158 -12.15 -19.12 2.41
CA LEU A 158 -10.88 -19.83 2.29
C LEU A 158 -9.77 -18.92 1.72
N ALA A 159 -10.11 -18.08 0.74
CA ALA A 159 -9.16 -17.14 0.15
C ALA A 159 -8.76 -16.04 1.14
N TYR A 160 -9.72 -15.45 1.85
CA TYR A 160 -9.43 -14.46 2.90
C TYR A 160 -8.57 -15.04 4.02
N GLY A 161 -8.87 -16.26 4.48
CA GLY A 161 -8.05 -16.96 5.47
C GLY A 161 -6.60 -17.13 5.00
N ALA A 162 -6.40 -17.62 3.78
CA ALA A 162 -5.05 -17.81 3.22
C ALA A 162 -4.29 -16.48 3.03
N VAL A 163 -4.98 -15.40 2.63
CA VAL A 163 -4.37 -14.06 2.50
C VAL A 163 -3.99 -13.48 3.87
N ALA A 164 -4.86 -13.62 4.88
CA ALA A 164 -4.59 -13.17 6.24
C ALA A 164 -3.41 -13.94 6.87
N GLU A 165 -3.35 -15.25 6.66
CA GLU A 165 -2.24 -16.10 7.12
C GLU A 165 -0.91 -15.73 6.46
N ARG A 166 -0.92 -15.37 5.17
CA ARG A 166 0.28 -14.86 4.45
C ARG A 166 0.81 -13.57 5.06
N ARG A 167 -0.08 -12.65 5.46
CA ARG A 167 0.30 -11.37 6.10
C ARG A 167 0.77 -11.52 7.55
N SER A 168 0.39 -12.62 8.24
CA SER A 168 0.85 -12.88 9.61
C SER A 168 2.35 -13.19 9.70
N LYS A 169 3.08 -12.43 10.53
CA LYS A 169 4.52 -12.64 10.81
C LYS A 169 4.79 -13.73 11.88
N THR A 170 3.76 -14.31 12.47
CA THR A 170 3.91 -15.28 13.57
C THR A 170 4.46 -16.64 13.10
N SER A 171 5.65 -17.00 13.59
CA SER A 171 6.36 -18.26 13.26
C SER A 171 5.57 -19.54 13.60
N LYS A 172 4.70 -19.48 14.62
CA LYS A 172 3.95 -20.63 15.18
C LYS A 172 2.90 -21.26 14.25
N SER A 173 2.57 -20.62 13.11
CA SER A 173 1.52 -21.08 12.16
C SER A 173 2.07 -21.72 10.86
N ARG A 174 3.39 -21.68 10.59
CA ARG A 174 3.94 -22.10 9.28
C ARG A 174 3.61 -23.54 8.84
N SER A 175 3.31 -24.46 9.76
CA SER A 175 2.99 -25.86 9.46
C SER A 175 1.54 -26.13 9.06
N LYS A 176 0.62 -25.16 9.23
CA LYS A 176 -0.81 -25.28 8.88
C LYS A 176 -1.29 -24.29 7.81
N ARG A 177 -0.38 -23.57 7.16
CA ARG A 177 -0.75 -22.59 6.12
C ARG A 177 -1.29 -23.30 4.90
N HIS A 178 -2.57 -23.10 4.61
CA HIS A 178 -3.13 -23.47 3.32
C HIS A 178 -2.76 -22.38 2.32
N ASP A 179 -1.82 -22.69 1.43
CA ASP A 179 -1.44 -21.76 0.37
C ASP A 179 -2.54 -21.68 -0.69
N MET A 180 -2.89 -20.47 -1.14
CA MET A 180 -3.90 -20.24 -2.18
C MET A 180 -3.69 -21.09 -3.44
N GLY A 181 -2.43 -21.41 -3.78
CA GLY A 181 -2.12 -22.31 -4.89
C GLY A 181 -2.68 -23.73 -4.71
N SER A 182 -2.80 -24.19 -3.46
CA SER A 182 -3.37 -25.51 -3.12
C SER A 182 -4.88 -25.56 -3.38
N TYR A 183 -5.59 -24.44 -3.21
CA TYR A 183 -7.02 -24.36 -3.54
C TYR A 183 -7.25 -24.31 -5.05
N ALA A 184 -6.35 -23.65 -5.79
CA ALA A 184 -6.47 -23.54 -7.24
C ALA A 184 -6.37 -24.90 -7.96
N VAL A 185 -5.70 -25.90 -7.38
CA VAL A 185 -5.52 -27.22 -8.01
C VAL A 185 -6.63 -28.23 -7.71
N VAL A 186 -7.62 -27.89 -6.88
CA VAL A 186 -8.68 -28.83 -6.46
C VAL A 186 -9.56 -29.27 -7.64
N CYS A 187 -10.08 -28.32 -8.41
CA CYS A 187 -10.80 -28.56 -9.66
C CYS A 187 -10.88 -27.25 -10.47
N GLN A 188 -11.31 -27.32 -11.74
CA GLN A 188 -11.40 -26.12 -12.60
C GLN A 188 -12.31 -25.02 -12.04
N GLN A 189 -13.37 -25.38 -11.31
CA GLN A 189 -14.25 -24.39 -10.69
C GLN A 189 -13.53 -23.59 -9.60
N TRP A 190 -12.78 -24.29 -8.74
CA TRP A 190 -11.97 -23.66 -7.70
C TRP A 190 -10.86 -22.85 -8.33
N GLN A 191 -10.18 -23.41 -9.33
CA GLN A 191 -9.13 -22.72 -10.07
C GLN A 191 -9.60 -21.36 -10.58
N ARG A 192 -10.72 -21.29 -11.33
CA ARG A 192 -11.21 -20.03 -11.88
C ARG A 192 -11.54 -18.99 -10.81
N PHE A 193 -12.12 -19.43 -9.69
CA PHE A 193 -12.46 -18.54 -8.59
C PHE A 193 -11.21 -18.03 -7.85
N ILE A 194 -10.30 -18.94 -7.52
CA ILE A 194 -9.08 -18.66 -6.75
C ILE A 194 -8.07 -17.89 -7.60
N GLU A 195 -7.91 -18.22 -8.88
CA GLU A 195 -7.06 -17.47 -9.81
C GLU A 195 -7.53 -16.03 -9.98
N LYS A 196 -8.85 -15.77 -9.98
CA LYS A 196 -9.38 -14.40 -10.00
C LYS A 196 -8.92 -13.56 -8.81
N ILE A 197 -8.77 -14.18 -7.63
CA ILE A 197 -8.28 -13.53 -6.42
C ILE A 197 -6.75 -13.45 -6.43
N ASN A 198 -6.05 -14.52 -6.81
CA ASN A 198 -4.59 -14.56 -6.85
C ASN A 198 -3.99 -13.59 -7.87
N PHE A 199 -4.63 -13.43 -9.02
CA PHE A 199 -4.16 -12.56 -10.10
C PHE A 199 -4.76 -11.16 -10.04
N SER A 200 -5.57 -10.82 -9.02
CA SER A 200 -6.06 -9.44 -8.87
C SER A 200 -4.97 -8.46 -8.46
N THR A 201 -4.00 -8.93 -7.65
CA THR A 201 -2.89 -8.13 -7.15
C THR A 201 -1.61 -8.94 -7.26
N LEU A 202 -0.63 -8.42 -7.99
CA LEU A 202 0.67 -9.07 -8.18
C LEU A 202 1.79 -8.17 -7.65
N GLU A 203 2.64 -8.76 -6.82
CA GLU A 203 3.86 -8.14 -6.30
C GLU A 203 5.06 -8.66 -7.10
N ILE A 204 5.87 -7.74 -7.62
CA ILE A 204 7.06 -8.02 -8.43
C ILE A 204 8.25 -7.43 -7.70
N SER A 205 9.18 -8.28 -7.25
CA SER A 205 10.35 -7.85 -6.47
C SER A 205 11.69 -8.11 -7.14
N SER A 206 11.73 -8.97 -8.15
CA SER A 206 12.97 -9.39 -8.79
C SER A 206 12.79 -9.53 -10.30
N ALA A 207 13.90 -9.53 -11.04
CA ALA A 207 13.89 -9.80 -12.48
C ALA A 207 13.23 -11.15 -12.82
N LYS A 208 13.38 -12.16 -11.95
CA LYS A 208 12.74 -13.48 -12.13
C LYS A 208 11.23 -13.43 -11.96
N ASP A 209 10.75 -12.62 -11.01
CA ASP A 209 9.31 -12.42 -10.82
C ASP A 209 8.72 -11.70 -12.03
N LEU A 210 9.46 -10.74 -12.60
CA LEU A 210 9.05 -10.02 -13.80
C LEU A 210 8.94 -10.93 -15.03
N SER A 211 9.89 -11.84 -15.26
CA SER A 211 9.78 -12.83 -16.34
C SER A 211 8.56 -13.74 -16.17
N ARG A 212 8.31 -14.22 -14.94
CA ARG A 212 7.11 -15.03 -14.64
C ARG A 212 5.83 -14.24 -14.80
N PHE A 213 5.83 -12.97 -14.42
CA PHE A 213 4.71 -12.05 -14.60
C PHE A 213 4.33 -11.97 -16.08
N ASP A 214 5.30 -11.76 -16.96
CA ASP A 214 5.05 -11.72 -18.41
C ASP A 214 4.49 -13.06 -18.92
N GLU A 215 5.14 -14.18 -18.57
CA GLU A 215 4.73 -15.53 -18.98
C GLU A 215 3.29 -15.87 -18.54
N ILE A 216 2.97 -15.65 -17.26
CA ILE A 216 1.68 -16.04 -16.68
C ILE A 216 0.53 -15.20 -17.24
N LEU A 217 0.80 -13.94 -17.55
CA LEU A 217 -0.20 -13.00 -18.04
C LEU A 217 -0.26 -12.91 -19.56
N GLN A 218 0.45 -13.77 -20.29
CA GLN A 218 0.12 -14.04 -21.70
C GLN A 218 -1.31 -14.60 -21.85
N ASP A 219 -1.84 -15.28 -20.82
CA ASP A 219 -3.23 -15.71 -20.76
C ASP A 219 -4.18 -14.49 -20.62
N PRO A 220 -5.08 -14.24 -21.59
CA PRO A 220 -5.98 -13.09 -21.55
C PRO A 220 -6.99 -13.13 -20.39
N ILE A 221 -7.39 -14.31 -19.93
CA ILE A 221 -8.33 -14.48 -18.83
C ILE A 221 -7.65 -14.06 -17.53
N ARG A 222 -6.43 -14.54 -17.26
CA ARG A 222 -5.66 -14.12 -16.07
C ARG A 222 -5.34 -12.64 -16.10
N ARG A 223 -4.94 -12.12 -17.26
CA ARG A 223 -4.72 -10.67 -17.45
C ARG A 223 -5.98 -9.86 -17.14
N SER A 224 -7.17 -10.36 -17.48
CA SER A 224 -8.45 -9.68 -17.18
C SER A 224 -8.81 -9.60 -15.69
N TYR A 225 -8.14 -10.38 -14.84
CA TYR A 225 -8.34 -10.33 -13.39
C TYR A 225 -7.49 -9.26 -12.72
N LEU A 226 -6.39 -8.86 -13.33
CA LEU A 226 -5.43 -7.93 -12.75
C LEU A 226 -6.05 -6.57 -12.47
N ARG A 227 -5.83 -6.06 -11.26
CA ARG A 227 -6.27 -4.75 -10.79
C ARG A 227 -5.13 -3.92 -10.25
N ARG A 228 -4.16 -4.56 -9.59
CA ARG A 228 -3.00 -3.88 -9.01
C ARG A 228 -1.70 -4.61 -9.32
N ILE A 229 -0.70 -3.85 -9.75
CA ILE A 229 0.69 -4.28 -9.89
C ILE A 229 1.48 -3.52 -8.84
N SER A 230 2.20 -4.21 -7.97
CA SER A 230 3.12 -3.60 -7.01
C SER A 230 4.55 -3.96 -7.41
N LEU A 231 5.28 -2.99 -7.96
CA LEU A 231 6.69 -3.15 -8.29
C LEU A 231 7.54 -2.67 -7.12
N ARG A 232 8.29 -3.60 -6.50
CA ARG A 232 9.33 -3.31 -5.53
C ARG A 232 10.69 -3.51 -6.18
N ILE A 233 11.38 -2.42 -6.46
CA ILE A 233 12.71 -2.43 -7.05
C ILE A 233 13.70 -2.89 -5.97
N GLU A 234 14.34 -4.03 -6.19
CA GLU A 234 15.39 -4.54 -5.30
C GLU A 234 16.72 -3.82 -5.60
N LEU A 235 17.15 -2.98 -4.66
CA LEU A 235 18.42 -2.26 -4.72
C LEU A 235 19.59 -3.15 -4.28
N ALA A 236 20.83 -2.70 -4.53
CA ALA A 236 22.02 -3.49 -4.22
C ALA A 236 22.13 -3.81 -2.72
N LYS A 237 22.57 -5.04 -2.41
CA LYS A 237 22.80 -5.47 -1.03
C LYS A 237 24.11 -4.86 -0.50
N TYR A 238 24.04 -4.20 0.65
CA TYR A 238 25.22 -3.64 1.33
C TYR A 238 25.46 -4.29 2.70
N ALA A 239 26.64 -4.08 3.29
CA ALA A 239 26.97 -4.63 4.60
C ALA A 239 26.26 -3.87 5.74
N ASN A 240 25.72 -4.56 6.73
CA ASN A 240 24.94 -3.95 7.84
C ASN A 240 25.65 -2.77 8.55
N LYS A 241 26.98 -2.79 8.63
CA LYS A 241 27.78 -1.70 9.24
C LYS A 241 27.73 -0.38 8.47
N LEU A 242 27.34 -0.42 7.19
CA LEU A 242 27.18 0.74 6.32
C LEU A 242 25.76 1.33 6.39
N ALA A 243 24.88 0.80 7.23
CA ALA A 243 23.48 1.25 7.28
C ALA A 243 23.31 2.72 7.71
N LYS A 244 24.30 3.29 8.40
CA LYS A 244 24.37 4.71 8.77
C LYS A 244 25.29 5.52 7.88
N VAL A 245 25.96 4.90 6.93
CA VAL A 245 26.93 5.58 6.06
C VAL A 245 26.21 5.92 4.76
N PRO A 246 26.29 7.19 4.31
CA PRO A 246 25.76 7.61 3.01
C PRO A 246 26.20 6.69 1.88
N GLU A 247 25.40 6.61 0.83
CA GLU A 247 25.76 5.82 -0.34
C GLU A 247 26.96 6.48 -1.04
N THR A 248 27.91 5.67 -1.48
CA THR A 248 28.99 6.17 -2.35
C THR A 248 28.46 6.35 -3.78
N ASP A 249 29.10 7.21 -4.60
CA ASP A 249 28.76 7.39 -6.02
C ASP A 249 28.63 6.06 -6.79
N HIS A 250 29.48 5.08 -6.45
CA HIS A 250 29.42 3.76 -7.07
C HIS A 250 28.17 2.98 -6.64
N GLU A 251 27.84 2.97 -5.35
CA GLU A 251 26.63 2.32 -4.83
C GLU A 251 25.36 3.00 -5.37
N GLN A 252 25.35 4.33 -5.44
CA GLN A 252 24.27 5.10 -6.02
C GLN A 252 24.07 4.72 -7.50
N ASN A 253 25.13 4.69 -8.31
CA ASN A 253 25.02 4.30 -9.71
C ASN A 253 24.49 2.86 -9.88
N GLU A 254 24.90 1.90 -9.04
CA GLU A 254 24.34 0.55 -9.08
C GLU A 254 22.83 0.54 -8.71
N ASN A 255 22.43 1.36 -7.75
CA ASN A 255 21.03 1.52 -7.35
C ASN A 255 20.18 2.18 -8.44
N GLU A 256 20.71 3.21 -9.12
CA GLU A 256 20.07 3.86 -10.27
C GLU A 256 19.96 2.91 -11.47
N ILE A 257 20.95 2.04 -11.69
CA ILE A 257 20.88 0.99 -12.73
C ILE A 257 19.73 0.03 -12.41
N ALA A 258 19.65 -0.46 -11.17
CA ALA A 258 18.58 -1.35 -10.73
C ALA A 258 17.19 -0.68 -10.83
N PHE A 259 17.10 0.59 -10.43
CA PHE A 259 15.90 1.41 -10.55
C PHE A 259 15.45 1.58 -12.00
N THR A 260 16.38 1.96 -12.88
CA THR A 260 16.13 2.15 -14.31
C THR A 260 15.66 0.86 -14.95
N GLN A 261 16.36 -0.25 -14.73
CA GLN A 261 16.01 -1.55 -15.30
C GLN A 261 14.66 -2.05 -14.77
N GLY A 262 14.38 -1.89 -13.47
CA GLY A 262 13.13 -2.32 -12.86
C GLY A 262 11.91 -1.66 -13.50
N ILE A 263 11.93 -0.34 -13.63
CA ILE A 263 10.84 0.43 -14.23
C ILE A 263 10.76 0.16 -15.74
N TRP A 264 11.89 0.26 -16.45
CA TRP A 264 11.91 0.14 -17.91
C TRP A 264 11.40 -1.22 -18.36
N ASN A 265 11.83 -2.32 -17.74
CA ASN A 265 11.41 -3.67 -18.13
C ASN A 265 9.91 -3.89 -17.88
N LEU A 266 9.37 -3.38 -16.76
CA LEU A 266 7.92 -3.44 -16.52
C LEU A 266 7.16 -2.62 -17.57
N PHE A 267 7.63 -1.42 -17.89
CA PHE A 267 6.99 -0.55 -18.87
C PHE A 267 7.05 -1.16 -20.27
N ASP A 268 8.16 -1.81 -20.65
CA ASP A 268 8.28 -2.54 -21.92
C ASP A 268 7.23 -3.65 -22.03
N ILE A 269 7.04 -4.46 -20.98
CA ILE A 269 6.01 -5.51 -20.94
C ILE A 269 4.61 -4.90 -21.07
N LEU A 270 4.29 -3.89 -20.24
CA LEU A 270 2.95 -3.31 -20.19
C LEU A 270 2.61 -2.47 -21.43
N SER A 271 3.60 -1.89 -22.11
CA SER A 271 3.39 -1.13 -23.36
C SER A 271 2.81 -1.98 -24.49
N LYS A 272 3.04 -3.29 -24.46
CA LYS A 272 2.54 -4.27 -25.44
C LYS A 272 1.06 -4.62 -25.21
N TRP A 273 0.47 -4.18 -24.10
CA TRP A 273 -0.89 -4.55 -23.73
C TRP A 273 -1.92 -3.56 -24.27
N THR A 274 -3.08 -4.08 -24.64
CA THR A 274 -4.22 -3.26 -25.06
C THR A 274 -5.09 -2.88 -23.85
N PRO A 275 -5.56 -1.63 -23.75
CA PRO A 275 -6.48 -1.22 -22.68
C PRO A 275 -7.79 -2.02 -22.74
N SER A 276 -8.12 -2.70 -21.64
CA SER A 276 -9.33 -3.54 -21.50
C SER A 276 -10.53 -2.78 -20.94
N GLY A 277 -10.39 -1.48 -20.66
CA GLY A 277 -11.41 -0.63 -20.02
C GLY A 277 -11.54 -0.82 -18.50
N GLN A 278 -10.79 -1.74 -17.91
CA GLN A 278 -10.67 -1.90 -16.46
C GLN A 278 -9.60 -0.96 -15.90
N SER A 279 -9.86 -0.35 -14.75
CA SER A 279 -8.85 0.45 -14.03
C SER A 279 -7.75 -0.46 -13.51
N MET A 280 -6.51 -0.13 -13.83
CA MET A 280 -5.31 -0.80 -13.31
C MET A 280 -4.45 0.17 -12.53
N GLU A 281 -4.07 -0.27 -11.34
CA GLU A 281 -3.23 0.47 -10.39
C GLU A 281 -1.79 -0.05 -10.45
N LEU A 282 -0.83 0.87 -10.48
CA LEU A 282 0.58 0.62 -10.30
C LEU A 282 1.04 1.23 -8.97
N GLU A 283 1.60 0.40 -8.09
CA GLU A 283 2.29 0.84 -6.89
C GLU A 283 3.80 0.65 -7.09
N LEU A 284 4.58 1.69 -6.79
CA LEU A 284 6.03 1.72 -6.93
C LEU A 284 6.71 1.86 -5.57
N SER A 285 7.78 1.09 -5.37
CA SER A 285 8.68 1.21 -4.22
C SER A 285 10.08 0.73 -4.57
N ALA A 286 11.08 1.16 -3.81
CA ALA A 286 12.45 0.65 -3.89
C ALA A 286 12.99 0.34 -2.49
N ALA A 287 13.79 -0.71 -2.37
CA ALA A 287 14.46 -1.07 -1.13
C ALA A 287 15.63 -2.02 -1.38
N SER A 288 16.69 -1.87 -0.58
CA SER A 288 17.74 -2.88 -0.49
C SER A 288 17.29 -4.05 0.39
N PRO A 289 17.70 -5.29 0.10
CA PRO A 289 17.59 -6.41 1.04
C PRO A 289 18.30 -6.17 2.39
N SER A 290 19.22 -5.21 2.44
CA SER A 290 19.94 -4.81 3.66
C SER A 290 19.28 -3.68 4.44
N ASP A 291 18.24 -3.05 3.89
CA ASP A 291 17.51 -1.96 4.56
C ASP A 291 16.86 -2.49 5.84
N LYS A 292 16.99 -1.73 6.93
CA LYS A 292 16.33 -2.03 8.21
C LYS A 292 15.57 -0.81 8.69
N ASN A 293 14.30 -1.01 9.04
CA ASN A 293 13.42 0.07 9.49
C ASN A 293 13.99 0.86 10.68
N LYS A 294 14.75 0.23 11.58
CA LYS A 294 15.37 0.92 12.73
C LYS A 294 16.43 1.96 12.37
N TYR A 295 16.96 1.93 11.14
CA TYR A 295 17.92 2.92 10.64
C TYR A 295 17.27 3.91 9.67
N PHE A 296 15.95 3.86 9.53
CA PHE A 296 15.20 4.89 8.82
C PHE A 296 14.80 5.97 9.83
N GLY A 297 15.24 7.22 9.62
CA GLY A 297 15.07 8.32 10.56
C GLY A 297 16.34 8.61 11.40
N GLU A 298 16.18 9.23 12.57
CA GLU A 298 17.27 9.72 13.43
C GLU A 298 18.35 8.68 13.74
N LEU A 299 17.96 7.44 14.04
CA LEU A 299 18.91 6.35 14.36
C LEU A 299 19.81 5.96 13.18
N GLY A 300 19.44 6.35 11.97
CA GLY A 300 20.19 6.14 10.73
C GLY A 300 21.21 7.21 10.40
N LEU A 301 21.23 8.32 11.15
CA LEU A 301 22.15 9.43 10.88
C LEU A 301 23.59 9.08 11.30
N ASP A 302 24.56 9.56 10.52
CA ASP A 302 25.96 9.57 10.92
C ASP A 302 26.30 10.73 11.85
N GLN A 303 27.60 10.94 12.09
CA GLN A 303 28.12 11.97 12.98
C GLN A 303 27.90 13.39 12.45
N ASP A 304 27.75 13.50 11.12
CA ASP A 304 27.63 14.75 10.38
C ASP A 304 26.16 15.03 10.00
N GLY A 305 25.23 14.15 10.40
CA GLY A 305 23.79 14.27 10.12
C GLY A 305 23.35 13.68 8.78
N ASN A 306 24.23 12.98 8.06
CA ASN A 306 23.91 12.41 6.76
C ASN A 306 23.19 11.06 6.88
N SER A 307 22.40 10.70 5.87
CA SER A 307 21.61 9.47 5.85
C SER A 307 21.67 8.73 4.52
N ARG A 308 21.93 7.41 4.59
CA ARG A 308 21.79 6.49 3.46
C ARG A 308 20.41 6.55 2.75
N PHE A 309 19.35 6.91 3.46
CA PHE A 309 17.98 6.91 2.91
C PHE A 309 17.58 8.25 2.28
N PHE A 310 18.14 9.36 2.76
CA PHE A 310 17.68 10.72 2.44
C PHE A 310 18.70 11.50 1.59
N ASP A 311 19.99 11.16 1.62
CA ASP A 311 21.03 11.94 0.92
C ASP A 311 20.99 11.80 -0.61
N HIS A 312 20.32 10.77 -1.13
CA HIS A 312 20.30 10.48 -2.57
C HIS A 312 18.91 10.14 -3.06
N ASP A 313 18.62 10.67 -4.25
CA ASP A 313 17.41 10.40 -5.00
C ASP A 313 17.67 9.36 -6.08
N LEU A 314 16.79 8.38 -6.21
CA LEU A 314 16.81 7.45 -7.34
C LEU A 314 16.40 8.17 -8.62
N ASP A 315 17.28 8.18 -9.62
CA ASP A 315 17.05 8.75 -10.94
C ASP A 315 17.32 7.73 -12.06
N PHE A 316 16.93 8.08 -13.29
CA PHE A 316 17.18 7.28 -14.46
C PHE A 316 18.59 7.47 -15.02
N CYS A 317 19.30 6.35 -15.18
CA CYS A 317 20.63 6.28 -15.77
C CYS A 317 20.62 5.39 -17.03
N PHE A 318 19.76 5.70 -18.01
CA PHE A 318 19.47 4.84 -19.18
C PHE A 318 20.70 4.26 -19.89
N ILE A 319 21.75 5.07 -20.08
CA ILE A 319 22.97 4.66 -20.78
C ILE A 319 23.71 3.57 -20.00
N THR A 320 24.00 3.80 -18.72
CA THR A 320 24.71 2.84 -17.86
C THR A 320 23.86 1.61 -17.57
N ALA A 321 22.54 1.77 -17.51
CA ALA A 321 21.58 0.68 -17.36
C ALA A 321 21.39 -0.17 -18.63
N ALA A 322 22.01 0.20 -19.75
CA ALA A 322 21.82 -0.41 -21.07
C ALA A 322 20.35 -0.49 -21.52
N CYS A 323 19.55 0.51 -21.13
CA CYS A 323 18.15 0.63 -21.51
C CYS A 323 18.01 1.62 -22.67
N GLU A 324 17.34 1.22 -23.74
CA GLU A 324 17.08 2.12 -24.87
C GLU A 324 16.09 3.21 -24.44
N GLN A 325 16.48 4.47 -24.62
CA GLN A 325 15.58 5.59 -24.39
C GLN A 325 14.51 5.58 -25.49
N VAL A 326 13.29 5.28 -25.10
CA VAL A 326 12.13 5.22 -26.01
C VAL A 326 11.04 6.18 -25.55
N GLY A 327 10.15 6.56 -26.47
CA GLY A 327 9.10 7.53 -26.18
C GLY A 327 9.63 8.94 -25.93
N ARG A 328 8.75 9.84 -25.47
CA ARG A 328 9.10 11.26 -25.25
C ARG A 328 9.88 11.51 -23.97
N HIS A 329 9.80 10.58 -23.01
CA HIS A 329 10.33 10.73 -21.65
C HIS A 329 11.37 9.66 -21.29
N GLY A 330 11.88 8.92 -22.29
CA GLY A 330 12.89 7.87 -22.13
C GLY A 330 12.34 6.50 -21.72
N LEU A 331 11.06 6.42 -21.35
CA LEU A 331 10.35 5.19 -21.00
C LEU A 331 9.27 4.81 -22.05
N PRO A 332 9.00 3.51 -22.24
CA PRO A 332 7.87 3.05 -23.05
C PRO A 332 6.53 3.65 -22.57
N GLU A 333 5.64 4.01 -23.50
CA GLU A 333 4.31 4.51 -23.12
C GLU A 333 3.38 3.36 -22.70
N VAL A 334 2.78 3.47 -21.51
CA VAL A 334 1.94 2.43 -20.92
C VAL A 334 0.49 2.90 -20.81
N SER A 335 -0.33 2.50 -21.77
CA SER A 335 -1.74 2.93 -21.88
C SER A 335 -2.71 2.18 -20.96
N VAL A 336 -2.25 1.15 -20.26
CA VAL A 336 -3.11 0.26 -19.45
C VAL A 336 -3.22 0.71 -17.98
N ILE A 337 -2.37 1.62 -17.50
CA ILE A 337 -2.38 2.10 -16.11
C ILE A 337 -3.25 3.36 -15.98
N ASN A 338 -4.10 3.39 -14.95
CA ASN A 338 -5.00 4.51 -14.64
C ASN A 338 -4.73 5.15 -13.26
N SER A 339 -4.09 4.42 -12.34
CA SER A 339 -3.66 4.95 -11.03
C SER A 339 -2.20 4.61 -10.80
N CYS A 340 -1.40 5.57 -10.35
CA CYS A 340 0.00 5.40 -9.98
C CYS A 340 0.23 5.87 -8.55
N GLN A 341 0.87 5.03 -7.73
CA GLN A 341 1.03 5.29 -6.30
C GLN A 341 2.47 5.03 -5.85
N ILE A 342 3.00 5.94 -5.04
CA ILE A 342 4.20 5.73 -4.21
C ILE A 342 3.76 6.03 -2.79
N LEU A 343 3.80 5.03 -1.92
CA LEU A 343 3.22 5.08 -0.58
C LEU A 343 4.29 5.22 0.51
N ARG A 344 3.86 5.56 1.72
CA ARG A 344 4.70 5.67 2.94
C ARG A 344 5.78 4.59 3.08
N ARG A 345 5.47 3.33 2.78
CA ARG A 345 6.42 2.21 2.90
C ARG A 345 7.65 2.30 1.97
N ASN A 346 7.64 3.20 0.99
CA ASN A 346 8.80 3.52 0.19
C ASN A 346 9.70 4.49 0.96
N HIS A 347 10.84 4.01 1.45
CA HIS A 347 11.80 4.80 2.24
C HIS A 347 12.92 5.42 1.40
N ARG A 348 12.94 5.18 0.08
CA ARG A 348 13.96 5.69 -0.84
C ARG A 348 13.40 6.88 -1.60
N ASN A 349 14.12 8.00 -1.58
CA ASN A 349 13.72 9.15 -2.37
C ASN A 349 13.78 8.80 -3.87
N ILE A 350 12.81 9.33 -4.62
CA ILE A 350 12.76 9.22 -6.08
C ILE A 350 12.87 10.65 -6.60
N SER A 351 13.80 10.90 -7.51
CA SER A 351 14.04 12.26 -7.98
C SER A 351 12.79 12.83 -8.65
N SER A 352 12.59 14.14 -8.50
CA SER A 352 11.46 14.85 -9.09
C SER A 352 11.36 14.65 -10.62
N ARG A 353 12.51 14.52 -11.29
CA ARG A 353 12.61 14.26 -12.74
C ARG A 353 12.22 12.83 -13.08
N ALA A 354 12.66 11.84 -12.30
CA ALA A 354 12.26 10.46 -12.50
C ALA A 354 10.75 10.30 -12.32
N LEU A 355 10.18 10.92 -11.28
CA LEU A 355 8.73 10.96 -11.06
C LEU A 355 7.98 11.55 -12.25
N LEU A 356 8.45 12.69 -12.79
CA LEU A 356 7.88 13.30 -13.99
C LEU A 356 7.95 12.36 -15.21
N SER A 357 9.08 11.70 -15.46
CA SER A 357 9.23 10.74 -16.56
C SER A 357 8.29 9.55 -16.43
N ILE A 358 8.14 8.99 -15.22
CA ILE A 358 7.20 7.88 -14.94
C ILE A 358 5.77 8.33 -15.23
N ILE A 359 5.33 9.43 -14.62
CA ILE A 359 3.95 9.94 -14.75
C ILE A 359 3.63 10.29 -16.21
N SER A 360 4.58 10.90 -16.92
CA SER A 360 4.38 11.34 -18.31
C SER A 360 4.35 10.19 -19.31
N SER A 361 4.90 9.02 -18.97
CA SER A 361 4.80 7.80 -19.78
C SER A 361 3.51 7.00 -19.54
N LEU A 362 2.55 7.53 -18.77
CA LEU A 362 1.25 6.92 -18.51
C LEU A 362 0.10 7.73 -19.16
N PRO A 363 -0.15 7.58 -20.48
CA PRO A 363 -1.06 8.44 -21.24
C PRO A 363 -2.55 8.29 -20.88
N LYS A 364 -2.92 7.33 -20.02
CA LYS A 364 -4.30 7.16 -19.51
C LYS A 364 -4.41 7.27 -17.97
N LEU A 365 -3.39 7.83 -17.34
CA LEU A 365 -3.37 8.07 -15.90
C LEU A 365 -4.45 9.09 -15.49
N GLU A 366 -5.27 8.71 -14.52
CA GLU A 366 -6.31 9.57 -13.96
C GLU A 366 -6.05 9.90 -12.47
N GLU A 367 -5.32 9.04 -11.76
CA GLU A 367 -5.01 9.19 -10.33
C GLU A 367 -3.51 9.08 -10.04
N VAL A 368 -2.99 10.03 -9.25
CA VAL A 368 -1.65 9.99 -8.66
C VAL A 368 -1.76 10.10 -7.16
N ARG A 369 -1.12 9.18 -6.45
CA ARG A 369 -0.88 9.28 -5.02
C ARG A 369 0.61 9.25 -4.74
N PHE A 370 1.11 10.29 -4.09
CA PHE A 370 2.52 10.44 -3.76
C PHE A 370 2.68 10.74 -2.28
N GLU A 371 3.35 9.85 -1.56
CA GLU A 371 3.54 9.97 -0.12
C GLU A 371 5.03 10.05 0.25
N PRO A 372 5.71 11.18 -0.04
CA PRO A 372 7.11 11.37 0.30
C PRO A 372 7.33 11.49 1.80
N TRP A 373 8.60 11.39 2.20
CA TRP A 373 9.04 11.66 3.56
C TRP A 373 9.62 13.07 3.67
N HIS A 374 9.38 13.72 4.79
CA HIS A 374 10.05 14.95 5.18
C HIS A 374 11.55 14.71 5.31
N GLN A 375 12.36 15.67 4.86
CA GLN A 375 13.81 15.54 4.84
C GLN A 375 14.44 15.82 6.22
N VAL A 376 15.74 15.53 6.33
CA VAL A 376 16.49 15.56 7.60
C VAL A 376 16.52 16.96 8.20
N ASP A 377 16.74 17.98 7.36
CA ASP A 377 16.84 19.37 7.76
C ASP A 377 16.18 20.32 6.75
N LEU A 378 16.24 21.60 7.06
CA LEU A 378 15.62 22.65 6.25
C LEU A 378 16.27 22.82 4.88
N GLU A 379 17.60 22.68 4.76
CA GLU A 379 18.30 22.87 3.49
C GLU A 379 17.92 21.75 2.52
N ALA A 380 17.97 20.50 2.98
CA ALA A 380 17.54 19.33 2.23
C ALA A 380 16.05 19.41 1.84
N GLN A 381 15.18 19.87 2.75
CA GLN A 381 13.76 20.04 2.45
C GLN A 381 13.53 21.10 1.36
N LEU A 382 14.24 22.23 1.42
CA LEU A 382 14.12 23.29 0.42
C LEU A 382 14.62 22.87 -0.96
N GLU A 383 15.64 22.01 -1.03
CA GLU A 383 16.14 21.44 -2.28
C GLU A 383 15.06 20.59 -2.95
N VAL A 384 14.52 19.61 -2.22
CA VAL A 384 13.47 18.70 -2.69
C VAL A 384 12.20 19.47 -3.09
N ASP A 385 11.76 20.42 -2.26
CA ASP A 385 10.61 21.27 -2.57
C ASP A 385 10.82 22.11 -3.84
N SER A 386 12.02 22.65 -4.04
CA SER A 386 12.37 23.43 -5.23
C SER A 386 12.34 22.58 -6.50
N ASP A 387 12.73 21.33 -6.38
CA ASP A 387 12.71 20.34 -7.46
C ASP A 387 11.29 19.91 -7.82
N TYR A 388 10.43 19.67 -6.84
CA TYR A 388 9.01 19.48 -7.07
C TYR A 388 8.36 20.71 -7.71
N ALA A 389 8.73 21.92 -7.28
CA ALA A 389 8.22 23.16 -7.87
C ALA A 389 8.55 23.26 -9.36
N ARG A 390 9.71 22.74 -9.79
CA ARG A 390 10.12 22.73 -11.21
C ARG A 390 9.39 21.69 -12.05
N THR A 391 8.92 20.59 -11.47
CA THR A 391 8.47 19.41 -12.23
C THR A 391 6.96 19.19 -12.18
N PHE A 392 6.30 19.43 -11.04
CA PHE A 392 4.87 19.21 -10.87
C PHE A 392 3.97 19.98 -11.87
N PRO A 393 4.28 21.23 -12.28
CA PRO A 393 3.52 21.91 -13.34
C PRO A 393 3.43 21.17 -14.67
N PHE A 394 4.36 20.24 -14.93
CA PHE A 394 4.43 19.47 -16.16
C PHE A 394 3.73 18.11 -16.05
N TRP A 395 3.10 17.81 -14.91
CA TRP A 395 2.24 16.64 -14.80
C TRP A 395 1.10 16.73 -15.82
N PRO A 396 0.77 15.64 -16.53
CA PRO A 396 -0.09 15.77 -17.70
C PRO A 396 -1.55 16.07 -17.32
N SER A 397 -2.26 16.72 -18.25
CA SER A 397 -3.53 17.41 -17.98
C SER A 397 -4.76 16.52 -17.84
N HIS A 398 -4.60 15.22 -18.10
CA HIS A 398 -5.64 14.19 -17.97
C HIS A 398 -5.75 13.64 -16.54
N ILE A 399 -4.81 13.97 -15.63
CA ILE A 399 -4.87 13.57 -14.22
C ILE A 399 -5.99 14.34 -13.52
N LYS A 400 -6.95 13.59 -12.96
CA LYS A 400 -8.15 14.10 -12.30
C LYS A 400 -8.02 14.06 -10.78
N ARG A 401 -7.28 13.10 -10.23
CA ARG A 401 -7.12 12.92 -8.78
C ARG A 401 -5.65 13.01 -8.40
N ILE A 402 -5.33 13.97 -7.53
CA ILE A 402 -3.96 14.20 -7.06
C ILE A 402 -3.97 14.14 -5.53
N SER A 403 -3.20 13.24 -4.95
CA SER A 403 -3.01 13.14 -3.51
C SER A 403 -1.52 13.20 -3.20
N ILE A 404 -1.10 14.21 -2.45
CA ILE A 404 0.27 14.35 -1.98
C ILE A 404 0.25 14.51 -0.47
N PHE A 405 0.92 13.58 0.23
CA PHE A 405 1.01 13.59 1.68
C PHE A 405 2.45 13.40 2.13
N GLU A 406 3.07 14.47 2.62
CA GLU A 406 4.41 14.36 3.20
C GLU A 406 4.33 13.88 4.65
N HIS A 407 5.02 12.76 4.89
CA HIS A 407 5.15 12.12 6.20
C HIS A 407 6.23 12.80 7.03
N PHE A 408 5.90 13.22 8.26
CA PHE A 408 6.75 14.07 9.10
C PHE A 408 7.33 13.36 10.34
N ASP A 409 7.19 12.05 10.43
CA ASP A 409 7.51 11.28 11.66
C ASP A 409 8.73 10.39 11.56
N ALA A 410 9.54 10.57 10.51
CA ALA A 410 10.87 9.95 10.44
C ALA A 410 11.84 10.51 11.50
N PHE A 411 11.72 11.81 11.83
CA PHE A 411 12.64 12.54 12.71
C PHE A 411 11.96 13.23 13.90
N ASN A 412 10.74 12.80 14.26
CA ASN A 412 10.00 13.32 15.42
C ASN A 412 10.06 12.36 16.63
N ASN A 413 10.92 11.34 16.59
CA ASN A 413 11.02 10.36 17.66
C ASN A 413 12.12 10.81 18.60
N GLY A 414 11.78 11.66 19.57
CA GLY A 414 12.71 12.09 20.61
C GLY A 414 13.53 10.93 21.21
N PRO A 415 14.66 11.23 21.87
CA PRO A 415 15.84 10.36 22.01
C PRO A 415 15.70 8.99 22.74
N GLU A 416 14.49 8.53 23.06
CA GLU A 416 14.21 7.29 23.81
C GLU A 416 13.40 6.24 23.02
N ALA A 417 13.44 6.26 21.69
CA ALA A 417 12.83 5.20 20.87
C ALA A 417 13.73 3.97 20.75
N GLU A 418 13.99 3.27 21.86
CA GLU A 418 14.55 1.92 21.84
C GLU A 418 13.45 0.93 21.41
N TRP A 419 13.65 0.31 20.25
CA TRP A 419 12.79 -0.76 19.74
C TRP A 419 13.35 -2.11 20.21
N GLU A 420 12.57 -2.88 20.98
CA GLU A 420 12.87 -4.31 21.20
C GLU A 420 12.48 -5.11 19.95
N ASP A 421 13.47 -5.46 19.13
CA ASP A 421 13.29 -6.47 18.10
C ASP A 421 13.10 -7.85 18.74
N ALA A 422 12.08 -8.57 18.29
CA ALA A 422 11.87 -9.98 18.57
C ALA A 422 13.07 -10.82 18.12
N GLU A 423 13.72 -11.46 19.09
CA GLU A 423 14.69 -12.56 18.98
C GLU A 423 15.89 -12.29 18.06
N SER A 424 16.85 -11.51 18.56
CA SER A 424 18.25 -11.79 18.27
C SER A 424 18.60 -13.15 18.85
N VAL A 425 18.72 -14.15 17.98
CA VAL A 425 19.49 -15.36 18.31
C VAL A 425 20.91 -14.89 18.63
N ASP A 426 21.33 -15.15 19.86
CA ASP A 426 22.68 -14.92 20.38
C ASP A 426 23.75 -15.30 19.36
N ASP A 427 24.57 -14.33 18.97
CA ASP A 427 25.96 -14.59 18.61
C ASP A 427 26.84 -13.88 19.65
N ASN A 428 27.10 -14.62 20.73
CA ASN A 428 28.18 -14.34 21.66
C ASN A 428 29.51 -14.46 20.91
N ASP A 429 30.15 -13.33 20.63
CA ASP A 429 31.60 -13.26 20.52
C ASP A 429 32.10 -12.18 21.49
N ALA A 430 32.54 -12.64 22.65
CA ALA A 430 33.27 -11.85 23.62
C ALA A 430 34.71 -11.63 23.13
N ASP A 431 35.15 -10.37 23.12
CA ASP A 431 36.57 -10.03 23.29
C ASP A 431 36.69 -8.90 24.32
N PRO A 432 37.40 -9.11 25.45
CA PRO A 432 37.50 -8.14 26.53
C PRO A 432 38.80 -7.36 26.41
N THR A 433 38.79 -6.15 25.85
CA THR A 433 39.82 -5.13 26.16
C THR A 433 39.39 -3.75 25.69
N GLY A 434 39.38 -2.75 26.58
CA GLY A 434 39.48 -1.35 26.16
C GLY A 434 38.74 -0.31 27.00
N GLY A 435 39.25 -0.02 28.19
CA GLY A 435 39.43 1.35 28.71
C GLY A 435 38.22 2.25 28.93
N ASP A 436 37.86 2.42 30.20
CA ASP A 436 37.10 3.56 30.72
C ASP A 436 37.70 4.90 30.25
N ILE A 437 36.93 5.68 29.49
CA ILE A 437 37.12 7.12 29.37
C ILE A 437 35.79 7.79 29.65
N ALA A 438 35.67 8.34 30.87
CA ALA A 438 34.59 9.23 31.25
C ALA A 438 34.67 10.51 30.41
N LEU A 439 33.64 10.77 29.60
CA LEU A 439 33.47 12.05 28.92
C LEU A 439 32.79 13.06 29.87
N PRO A 440 33.17 14.35 29.87
CA PRO A 440 32.61 15.33 30.79
C PRO A 440 31.19 15.72 30.36
N VAL A 441 30.29 15.76 31.34
CA VAL A 441 28.98 16.41 31.24
C VAL A 441 29.21 17.90 30.99
N LEU A 442 28.98 18.35 29.76
CA LEU A 442 28.78 19.77 29.46
C LEU A 442 27.28 20.04 29.56
N THR A 443 26.91 20.72 30.64
CA THR A 443 25.62 21.40 30.77
C THR A 443 25.65 22.61 29.85
N ASP A 444 25.13 22.46 28.64
CA ASP A 444 24.75 23.61 27.83
C ASP A 444 23.22 23.74 27.83
N SER A 445 22.80 24.97 28.10
CA SER A 445 21.44 25.43 28.27
C SER A 445 20.54 24.95 27.13
N ALA A 446 19.42 24.31 27.49
CA ALA A 446 18.32 24.02 26.60
C ALA A 446 17.80 25.32 25.98
N GLU A 447 18.28 25.64 24.78
CA GLU A 447 17.51 26.43 23.84
C GLU A 447 16.28 25.61 23.48
N GLU A 448 15.11 26.20 23.71
CA GLU A 448 13.82 25.63 23.36
C GLU A 448 13.87 25.07 21.94
N ALA A 449 13.72 23.75 21.80
CA ALA A 449 13.43 23.11 20.54
C ALA A 449 12.02 23.53 20.08
N GLY A 450 11.91 24.78 19.66
CA GLY A 450 10.79 25.28 18.89
C GLY A 450 10.77 24.50 17.59
N ASP A 451 9.66 23.83 17.34
CA ASP A 451 9.29 23.20 16.07
C ASP A 451 9.78 24.09 14.92
N VAL A 452 10.78 23.62 14.16
CA VAL A 452 11.37 24.37 13.05
C VAL A 452 10.21 24.74 12.14
N ALA A 453 9.96 26.05 12.00
CA ALA A 453 8.86 26.55 11.20
C ALA A 453 8.95 25.94 9.80
N ARG A 454 8.04 25.04 9.46
CA ARG A 454 7.90 24.39 8.15
C ARG A 454 8.02 25.45 7.06
N THR A 455 9.20 25.56 6.47
CA THR A 455 9.49 26.68 5.58
C THR A 455 9.03 26.27 4.19
N SER A 456 7.75 26.52 3.91
CA SER A 456 7.16 26.16 2.63
C SER A 456 7.85 26.89 1.49
N CYS A 457 8.33 26.17 0.49
CA CYS A 457 8.73 26.73 -0.79
C CYS A 457 7.51 27.38 -1.48
N PRO A 458 7.39 28.73 -1.55
CA PRO A 458 6.15 29.35 -1.99
C PRO A 458 5.82 29.08 -3.47
N SER A 459 6.86 28.88 -4.30
CA SER A 459 6.69 28.51 -5.71
C SER A 459 6.08 27.12 -5.88
N LEU A 460 6.40 26.17 -5.00
CA LEU A 460 5.77 24.85 -4.99
C LEU A 460 4.26 24.98 -4.75
N GLY A 461 3.87 25.76 -3.73
CA GLY A 461 2.47 26.06 -3.45
C GLY A 461 1.76 26.70 -4.63
N HIS A 462 2.34 27.76 -5.20
CA HIS A 462 1.79 28.43 -6.37
C HIS A 462 1.55 27.47 -7.55
N ASN A 463 2.50 26.60 -7.82
CA ASN A 463 2.47 25.64 -8.92
C ASN A 463 1.46 24.51 -8.69
N LEU A 464 1.35 24.00 -7.46
CA LEU A 464 0.28 23.08 -7.05
C LEU A 464 -1.10 23.73 -7.20
N GLY A 465 -1.20 25.01 -6.88
CA GLY A 465 -2.38 25.81 -7.11
C GLY A 465 -2.80 25.84 -8.58
N LEU A 466 -1.85 26.07 -9.51
CA LEU A 466 -2.11 26.02 -10.95
C LEU A 466 -2.53 24.61 -11.41
N LEU A 467 -1.85 23.58 -10.91
CA LEU A 467 -2.16 22.18 -11.20
C LEU A 467 -3.56 21.78 -10.71
N SER A 468 -4.07 22.41 -9.66
CA SER A 468 -5.42 22.15 -9.16
C SER A 468 -6.54 22.53 -10.14
N LEU A 469 -6.26 23.37 -11.14
CA LEU A 469 -7.26 23.83 -12.11
C LEU A 469 -7.77 22.72 -13.04
N GLN A 470 -6.94 21.70 -13.29
CA GLN A 470 -7.32 20.52 -14.08
C GLN A 470 -7.94 19.40 -13.23
N ALA A 471 -7.72 19.40 -11.92
CA ALA A 471 -8.12 18.31 -11.04
C ALA A 471 -9.63 18.33 -10.74
N GLU A 472 -10.18 17.13 -10.57
CA GLU A 472 -11.50 16.91 -9.95
C GLU A 472 -11.36 16.79 -8.43
N GLU A 473 -10.24 16.24 -7.95
CA GLU A 473 -9.99 16.02 -6.54
C GLU A 473 -8.51 16.21 -6.22
N MET A 474 -8.22 17.01 -5.19
CA MET A 474 -6.85 17.30 -4.80
C MET A 474 -6.67 17.30 -3.28
N ALA A 475 -5.66 16.59 -2.79
CA ALA A 475 -5.17 16.72 -1.42
C ALA A 475 -3.68 17.07 -1.45
N VAL A 476 -3.29 18.13 -0.74
CA VAL A 476 -1.90 18.52 -0.53
C VAL A 476 -1.70 18.71 0.96
N SER A 477 -0.95 17.78 1.55
CA SER A 477 -0.80 17.67 2.99
C SER A 477 0.66 17.76 3.37
N ASN A 478 0.98 18.70 4.27
CA ASN A 478 2.33 19.03 4.76
C ASN A 478 3.36 19.53 3.71
N VAL A 479 3.13 19.32 2.41
CA VAL A 479 4.02 19.78 1.32
C VAL A 479 3.95 21.29 1.05
N SER A 480 2.79 21.91 1.25
CA SER A 480 2.63 23.34 1.01
C SER A 480 1.55 23.96 1.88
N ASP A 481 1.72 25.24 2.22
CA ASP A 481 0.71 26.04 2.91
C ASP A 481 -0.40 26.49 1.95
N ALA A 482 -1.65 26.42 2.42
CA ALA A 482 -2.81 26.93 1.67
C ALA A 482 -2.68 28.39 1.23
N THR A 483 -1.97 29.24 1.98
CA THR A 483 -1.70 30.62 1.60
C THR A 483 -0.90 30.68 0.31
N ALA A 484 0.23 29.96 0.23
CA ALA A 484 1.06 29.90 -0.97
C ALA A 484 0.29 29.27 -2.14
N PHE A 485 -0.50 28.23 -1.87
CA PHE A 485 -1.37 27.57 -2.86
C PHE A 485 -2.32 28.54 -3.56
N PHE A 486 -2.97 29.45 -2.81
CA PHE A 486 -3.94 30.38 -3.39
C PHE A 486 -3.35 31.73 -3.82
N GLN A 487 -2.17 32.13 -3.31
CA GLN A 487 -1.62 33.47 -3.44
C GLN A 487 -1.65 34.03 -4.87
N GLY A 488 -1.18 33.26 -5.85
CA GLY A 488 -1.15 33.72 -7.25
C GLY A 488 -2.49 33.61 -7.99
N LEU A 489 -3.38 32.74 -7.53
CA LEU A 489 -4.67 32.47 -8.16
C LEU A 489 -5.73 33.49 -7.77
N LEU A 490 -5.60 34.10 -6.59
CA LEU A 490 -6.53 35.14 -6.11
C LEU A 490 -6.48 36.40 -6.99
N ALA A 491 -5.35 36.69 -7.63
CA ALA A 491 -5.19 37.82 -8.54
C ALA A 491 -5.88 37.59 -9.89
N CYS A 492 -5.70 36.42 -10.50
CA CYS A 492 -6.25 36.10 -11.82
C CYS A 492 -7.67 35.51 -11.78
N LYS A 493 -8.14 35.06 -10.61
CA LYS A 493 -9.49 34.52 -10.35
C LYS A 493 -9.91 33.47 -11.40
N PRO A 494 -9.12 32.40 -11.57
CA PRO A 494 -9.45 31.35 -12.52
C PRO A 494 -10.71 30.60 -12.05
N VAL A 495 -11.34 29.88 -12.98
CA VAL A 495 -12.49 29.01 -12.65
C VAL A 495 -12.01 27.57 -12.56
N TRP A 496 -12.24 26.94 -11.41
CA TRP A 496 -12.01 25.50 -11.21
C TRP A 496 -13.24 24.74 -11.71
N ASN A 497 -13.25 24.40 -13.00
CA ASN A 497 -14.43 23.85 -13.65
C ASN A 497 -14.90 22.53 -13.02
N ASN A 498 -13.97 21.69 -12.56
CA ASN A 498 -14.27 20.33 -12.16
C ASN A 498 -13.91 19.98 -10.71
N LEU A 499 -13.26 20.89 -9.96
CA LEU A 499 -12.76 20.58 -8.61
C LEU A 499 -13.91 20.39 -7.63
N ARG A 500 -14.03 19.17 -7.08
CA ARG A 500 -15.09 18.70 -6.18
C ARG A 500 -14.60 18.52 -4.75
N ARG A 501 -13.40 17.96 -4.56
CA ARG A 501 -12.83 17.69 -3.23
C ARG A 501 -11.47 18.35 -3.13
N LEU A 502 -11.27 19.20 -2.12
CA LEU A 502 -10.01 19.88 -1.86
C LEU A 502 -9.63 19.75 -0.38
N ALA A 503 -8.45 19.20 -0.10
CA ALA A 503 -7.88 19.16 1.25
C ALA A 503 -6.49 19.79 1.24
N LEU A 504 -6.27 20.76 2.14
CA LEU A 504 -5.01 21.50 2.22
C LEU A 504 -4.54 21.64 3.67
N THR A 505 -3.23 21.65 3.86
CA THR A 505 -2.63 22.06 5.14
C THR A 505 -2.53 23.59 5.25
N SER A 506 -2.75 24.15 6.44
CA SER A 506 -2.28 25.52 6.75
C SER A 506 -1.61 25.61 8.11
N HIS A 507 -0.42 26.19 8.13
CA HIS A 507 0.41 26.42 9.31
C HIS A 507 -0.20 27.41 10.30
N THR A 508 -1.23 28.15 9.89
CA THR A 508 -1.95 29.07 10.78
C THR A 508 -3.02 28.39 11.61
N MET A 509 -3.37 27.15 11.28
CA MET A 509 -4.41 26.36 11.95
C MET A 509 -3.84 25.65 13.20
N ILE A 510 -3.12 26.38 14.06
CA ILE A 510 -2.53 25.88 15.31
C ILE A 510 -2.90 26.81 16.48
N ASP A 511 -2.80 26.30 17.71
CA ASP A 511 -3.03 27.10 18.91
C ASP A 511 -1.96 28.20 19.06
N GLY A 512 -2.33 29.32 19.68
CA GLY A 512 -1.46 30.48 19.90
C GLY A 512 -1.34 31.45 18.71
N ILE A 513 -1.83 31.09 17.52
CA ILE A 513 -1.94 32.03 16.40
C ILE A 513 -3.13 32.96 16.62
N ASP A 514 -2.93 34.24 16.32
CA ASP A 514 -3.97 35.26 16.41
C ASP A 514 -5.21 34.88 15.58
N HIS A 515 -6.39 35.01 16.19
CA HIS A 515 -7.65 34.59 15.58
C HIS A 515 -7.97 35.40 14.30
N ASP A 516 -7.55 36.66 14.21
CA ASP A 516 -7.79 37.48 13.01
C ASP A 516 -6.94 36.97 11.83
N THR A 517 -5.76 36.42 12.09
CA THR A 517 -4.91 35.76 11.08
C THR A 517 -5.59 34.53 10.49
N VAL A 518 -6.11 33.64 11.36
CA VAL A 518 -6.85 32.45 10.93
C VAL A 518 -8.10 32.84 10.13
N ASN A 519 -8.88 33.77 10.65
CA ASN A 519 -10.07 34.30 9.96
C ASN A 519 -9.70 34.97 8.61
N GLY A 520 -8.58 35.68 8.54
CA GLY A 520 -8.07 36.29 7.31
C GLY A 520 -7.78 35.29 6.19
N ILE A 521 -7.21 34.13 6.53
CA ILE A 521 -6.96 33.04 5.57
C ILE A 521 -8.26 32.38 5.14
N LEU A 522 -9.16 32.06 6.09
CA LEU A 522 -10.48 31.49 5.75
C LEU A 522 -11.28 32.40 4.82
N ARG A 523 -11.19 33.72 5.00
CA ARG A 523 -11.81 34.74 4.13
C ARG A 523 -11.17 34.76 2.74
N SER A 524 -9.85 34.65 2.68
CA SER A 524 -9.10 34.65 1.41
C SER A 524 -9.42 33.39 0.59
N ILE A 525 -9.48 32.23 1.22
CA ILE A 525 -9.87 30.97 0.60
C ILE A 525 -11.33 31.02 0.11
N ALA A 526 -12.24 31.63 0.88
CA ALA A 526 -13.61 31.84 0.43
C ALA A 526 -13.67 32.63 -0.90
N SER A 527 -12.79 33.62 -1.10
CA SER A 527 -12.69 34.37 -2.36
C SER A 527 -12.32 33.47 -3.56
N ALA A 528 -11.41 32.51 -3.36
CA ALA A 528 -11.08 31.50 -4.36
C ALA A 528 -12.25 30.53 -4.58
N ALA A 529 -12.85 30.00 -3.51
CA ALA A 529 -13.94 29.04 -3.55
C ALA A 529 -15.19 29.55 -4.30
N LYS A 530 -15.42 30.87 -4.35
CA LYS A 530 -16.44 31.50 -5.22
C LYS A 530 -16.28 31.15 -6.71
N HIS A 531 -15.13 30.66 -7.14
CA HIS A 531 -14.84 30.29 -8.53
C HIS A 531 -14.72 28.77 -8.72
N MET A 532 -15.20 27.98 -7.74
CA MET A 532 -15.23 26.52 -7.77
C MET A 532 -16.68 26.01 -7.84
N PRO A 533 -17.34 26.06 -9.01
CA PRO A 533 -18.76 25.72 -9.15
C PRO A 533 -19.11 24.26 -8.82
N ALA A 534 -18.14 23.34 -8.95
CA ALA A 534 -18.33 21.91 -8.67
C ALA A 534 -17.96 21.50 -7.24
N LEU A 535 -17.55 22.43 -6.37
CA LEU A 535 -16.98 22.13 -5.05
C LEU A 535 -18.00 21.49 -4.12
N GLN A 536 -17.69 20.28 -3.65
CA GLN A 536 -18.49 19.50 -2.72
C GLN A 536 -17.90 19.47 -1.32
N VAL A 537 -16.58 19.38 -1.19
CA VAL A 537 -15.89 19.38 0.10
C VAL A 537 -14.61 20.20 0.00
N LEU A 538 -14.41 21.09 0.96
CA LEU A 538 -13.13 21.76 1.20
C LEU A 538 -12.76 21.60 2.68
N GLU A 539 -11.60 21.00 2.94
CA GLU A 539 -11.02 20.87 4.28
C GLU A 539 -9.69 21.61 4.35
N LEU A 540 -9.61 22.60 5.24
CA LEU A 540 -8.35 23.22 5.63
C LEU A 540 -8.01 22.70 7.02
N TYR A 541 -6.84 22.09 7.18
CA TYR A 541 -6.50 21.49 8.46
C TYR A 541 -5.02 21.62 8.81
N LYS A 542 -4.70 21.38 10.07
CA LYS A 542 -3.34 21.14 10.54
C LYS A 542 -3.41 20.27 11.77
N THR A 543 -2.39 19.46 11.94
CA THR A 543 -2.23 18.61 13.10
C THR A 543 -0.75 18.42 13.39
N ASP A 544 -0.42 18.27 14.66
CA ASP A 544 0.92 17.96 15.18
C ASP A 544 0.81 17.30 16.56
N GLN A 545 1.90 17.22 17.31
CA GLN A 545 1.89 16.61 18.64
C GLN A 545 1.12 17.42 19.69
N PHE A 546 0.86 18.71 19.47
CA PHE A 546 0.23 19.61 20.43
C PHE A 546 -1.28 19.75 20.20
N GLY A 547 -1.73 19.62 18.96
CA GLY A 547 -3.16 19.71 18.67
C GLY A 547 -3.51 19.51 17.20
N GLY A 548 -4.78 19.76 16.90
CA GLY A 548 -5.26 19.79 15.54
C GLY A 548 -6.49 20.67 15.38
N ALA A 549 -6.66 21.22 14.18
CA ALA A 549 -7.87 21.91 13.77
C ALA A 549 -8.23 21.57 12.33
N VAL A 550 -9.53 21.59 12.04
CA VAL A 550 -10.09 21.51 10.70
C VAL A 550 -11.23 22.51 10.54
N PHE A 551 -11.13 23.33 9.51
CA PHE A 551 -12.26 24.03 8.93
C PHE A 551 -12.79 23.21 7.76
N ARG A 552 -14.10 22.95 7.76
CA ARG A 552 -14.77 22.17 6.71
C ARG A 552 -15.88 22.98 6.08
N TYR A 553 -15.91 23.01 4.76
CA TYR A 553 -17.07 23.37 3.94
C TYR A 553 -17.58 22.12 3.22
N SER A 554 -18.88 21.85 3.29
CA SER A 554 -19.48 20.67 2.63
C SER A 554 -20.81 21.02 1.96
N VAL A 555 -21.00 20.48 0.76
CA VAL A 555 -22.25 20.53 0.00
C VAL A 555 -22.78 19.12 -0.12
N GLU A 556 -23.94 18.90 0.48
CA GLU A 556 -24.71 17.66 0.37
C GLU A 556 -25.98 17.91 -0.45
N ILE A 557 -26.73 16.85 -0.74
CA ILE A 557 -27.93 16.91 -1.59
C ILE A 557 -28.95 17.94 -1.05
N LEU A 558 -29.11 18.00 0.28
CA LEU A 558 -30.14 18.79 0.94
C LEU A 558 -29.60 19.97 1.76
N SER A 559 -28.29 20.16 1.84
CA SER A 559 -27.69 21.18 2.71
C SER A 559 -26.31 21.64 2.25
N THR A 560 -25.98 22.88 2.57
CA THR A 560 -24.60 23.40 2.51
C THR A 560 -24.19 23.81 3.91
N THR A 561 -23.08 23.28 4.42
CA THR A 561 -22.64 23.50 5.79
C THR A 561 -21.19 23.97 5.84
N ALA A 562 -20.87 24.77 6.86
CA ALA A 562 -19.50 25.00 7.30
C ALA A 562 -19.35 24.66 8.79
N SER A 563 -18.21 24.11 9.17
CA SER A 563 -17.90 23.77 10.55
C SER A 563 -16.45 24.02 10.88
N TRP A 564 -16.19 24.15 12.18
CA TRP A 564 -14.87 24.23 12.76
C TRP A 564 -14.77 23.23 13.91
N GLU A 565 -13.72 22.43 13.89
CA GLU A 565 -13.39 21.47 14.95
C GLU A 565 -11.92 21.62 15.31
N SER A 566 -11.58 21.86 16.58
CA SER A 566 -10.19 22.07 17.03
C SER A 566 -9.96 21.63 18.48
N THR A 567 -8.70 21.53 18.89
CA THR A 567 -8.33 21.25 20.29
C THR A 567 -8.27 22.50 21.18
N TRP A 568 -8.27 23.71 20.58
CA TRP A 568 -8.35 25.01 21.26
C TRP A 568 -9.66 25.73 20.97
N ASP A 569 -9.96 26.77 21.76
CA ASP A 569 -11.14 27.60 21.55
C ASP A 569 -10.92 28.55 20.37
N PHE A 570 -11.81 28.50 19.37
CA PHE A 570 -11.78 29.41 18.23
C PHE A 570 -13.21 29.78 17.82
N GLN A 571 -13.37 31.02 17.37
CA GLN A 571 -14.65 31.53 16.86
C GLN A 571 -14.48 32.00 15.43
N ILE A 572 -15.32 31.47 14.54
CA ILE A 572 -15.36 31.92 13.14
C ILE A 572 -15.94 33.33 13.11
N GLY A 573 -15.17 34.28 12.57
CA GLY A 573 -15.54 35.68 12.43
C GLY A 573 -16.78 35.90 11.56
N ALA A 574 -17.54 36.96 11.84
CA ALA A 574 -18.75 37.30 11.10
C ALA A 574 -18.46 37.62 9.62
N ASP A 575 -17.29 38.19 9.33
CA ASP A 575 -16.77 38.46 7.99
C ASP A 575 -16.49 37.16 7.21
N VAL A 576 -15.94 36.15 7.87
CA VAL A 576 -15.74 34.80 7.31
C VAL A 576 -17.09 34.16 7.03
N LYS A 577 -18.04 34.22 7.99
CA LYS A 577 -19.40 33.70 7.81
C LYS A 577 -20.08 34.34 6.60
N ALA A 578 -19.97 35.66 6.44
CA ALA A 578 -20.49 36.38 5.28
C ALA A 578 -19.80 35.99 3.96
N ALA A 579 -18.47 35.83 3.97
CA ALA A 579 -17.71 35.47 2.77
C ALA A 579 -18.11 34.08 2.24
N TRP A 580 -18.26 33.09 3.12
CA TRP A 580 -18.69 31.73 2.77
C TRP A 580 -20.19 31.64 2.44
N ALA A 581 -21.03 32.50 3.01
CA ALA A 581 -22.42 32.62 2.57
C ALA A 581 -22.53 33.04 1.10
N GLU A 582 -21.65 33.94 0.64
CA GLU A 582 -21.56 34.32 -0.77
C GLU A 582 -21.01 33.20 -1.66
N VAL A 583 -20.15 32.32 -1.13
CA VAL A 583 -19.70 31.10 -1.84
C VAL A 583 -20.89 30.17 -2.09
N ALA A 584 -21.64 29.84 -1.02
CA ALA A 584 -22.80 28.97 -1.09
C ALA A 584 -23.87 29.54 -2.03
N LYS A 585 -24.24 30.81 -1.86
CA LYS A 585 -25.22 31.50 -2.73
C LYS A 585 -24.85 31.45 -4.22
N LYS A 586 -23.55 31.49 -4.55
CA LYS A 586 -23.09 31.49 -5.93
C LYS A 586 -23.04 30.08 -6.53
N ASN A 587 -22.64 29.07 -5.74
CA ASN A 587 -22.30 27.74 -6.25
C ASN A 587 -23.32 26.66 -5.88
N THR A 588 -24.22 26.91 -4.94
CA THR A 588 -25.17 25.92 -4.42
C THR A 588 -26.59 26.49 -4.38
N PRO A 589 -27.62 25.62 -4.41
CA PRO A 589 -29.01 26.06 -4.28
C PRO A 589 -29.43 26.36 -2.83
N HIS A 590 -28.54 26.12 -1.86
CA HIS A 590 -28.86 26.14 -0.43
C HIS A 590 -28.14 27.28 0.27
N ASN A 591 -28.78 27.88 1.27
CA ASN A 591 -28.07 28.78 2.19
C ASN A 591 -27.08 27.98 3.04
N ILE A 592 -25.92 28.56 3.33
CA ILE A 592 -24.95 27.93 4.21
C ILE A 592 -25.46 27.93 5.66
N THR A 593 -25.31 26.80 6.33
CA THR A 593 -25.52 26.67 7.77
C THR A 593 -24.17 26.49 8.46
N PHE A 594 -23.84 27.37 9.39
CA PHE A 594 -22.68 27.18 10.26
C PHE A 594 -23.05 26.27 11.42
N LEU A 595 -22.40 25.12 11.51
CA LEU A 595 -22.53 24.22 12.65
C LEU A 595 -21.84 24.85 13.88
N PRO A 596 -22.24 24.47 15.11
CA PRO A 596 -21.56 24.93 16.31
C PRO A 596 -20.06 24.63 16.25
N GLU A 597 -19.22 25.60 16.63
CA GLU A 597 -17.77 25.39 16.73
C GLU A 597 -17.48 24.35 17.84
N ILE A 598 -16.76 23.28 17.49
CA ILE A 598 -16.49 22.15 18.40
C ILE A 598 -15.07 22.26 18.94
N ARG A 599 -14.93 22.33 20.26
CA ARG A 599 -13.66 22.12 20.95
C ARG A 599 -13.55 20.66 21.40
N GLN A 600 -12.55 19.96 20.90
CA GLN A 600 -12.22 18.60 21.27
C GLN A 600 -11.30 18.60 22.48
N SER A 601 -11.77 17.99 23.57
CA SER A 601 -11.02 17.90 24.82
C SER A 601 -10.05 16.71 24.87
N ASP A 602 -10.26 15.69 24.04
CA ASP A 602 -9.48 14.45 24.05
C ASP A 602 -8.68 14.28 22.75
N TYR A 603 -7.52 14.95 22.68
CA TYR A 603 -6.63 14.87 21.52
C TYR A 603 -5.72 13.64 21.61
N ARG A 604 -5.99 12.63 20.78
CA ARG A 604 -5.24 11.36 20.76
C ARG A 604 -4.05 11.36 19.80
N GLY A 605 -3.60 12.56 19.42
CA GLY A 605 -2.48 12.78 18.52
C GLY A 605 -2.87 12.84 17.04
N PRO A 606 -1.88 13.14 16.17
CA PRO A 606 -2.16 13.60 14.82
C PRO A 606 -2.82 12.56 13.92
N TYR A 607 -2.41 11.30 14.02
CA TYR A 607 -2.96 10.24 13.16
C TYR A 607 -4.40 9.88 13.48
N VAL A 608 -4.76 9.88 14.76
CA VAL A 608 -6.14 9.64 15.18
C VAL A 608 -7.02 10.80 14.72
N PHE A 609 -6.52 12.03 14.84
CA PHE A 609 -7.22 13.21 14.32
C PHE A 609 -7.43 13.11 12.80
N LEU A 610 -6.42 12.72 12.02
CA LEU A 610 -6.59 12.49 10.58
C LEU A 610 -7.66 11.44 10.27
N ASP A 611 -7.71 10.34 11.03
CA ASP A 611 -8.66 9.25 10.81
C ASP A 611 -10.10 9.59 11.24
N GLU A 612 -10.27 10.29 12.35
CA GLU A 612 -11.59 10.52 12.95
C GLU A 612 -12.21 11.84 12.50
N ASN A 613 -11.38 12.86 12.21
CA ASN A 613 -11.86 14.22 12.03
C ASN A 613 -11.96 14.65 10.57
N LEU A 614 -11.33 13.98 9.61
CA LEU A 614 -11.32 14.43 8.21
C LEU A 614 -12.28 13.63 7.34
N LYS A 615 -13.19 14.33 6.65
CA LYS A 615 -14.16 13.72 5.72
C LYS A 615 -13.45 13.27 4.44
N THR A 616 -12.33 13.89 4.08
CA THR A 616 -11.53 13.51 2.90
C THR A 616 -10.35 12.62 3.25
N LYS A 617 -10.36 11.89 4.37
CA LYS A 617 -9.23 11.02 4.77
C LYS A 617 -8.84 9.98 3.71
N ASP A 618 -9.82 9.47 2.95
CA ASP A 618 -9.60 8.56 1.82
C ASP A 618 -8.79 9.20 0.69
N LEU A 619 -8.94 10.51 0.49
CA LEU A 619 -8.19 11.27 -0.48
C LEU A 619 -6.80 11.65 0.08
N ILE A 620 -6.73 12.04 1.34
CA ILE A 620 -5.52 12.56 1.99
C ILE A 620 -4.44 11.49 2.12
N ILE A 621 -4.78 10.29 2.59
CA ILE A 621 -3.78 9.25 2.90
C ILE A 621 -4.26 7.86 2.50
N HIS A 622 -3.35 7.02 2.00
CA HIS A 622 -3.71 5.65 1.68
C HIS A 622 -4.06 4.86 2.96
N PRO A 623 -5.12 4.03 2.96
CA PRO A 623 -5.52 3.28 4.15
C PRO A 623 -4.40 2.43 4.78
N ALA A 624 -3.56 1.79 3.96
CA ALA A 624 -2.42 1.03 4.46
C ALA A 624 -1.34 1.90 5.14
N SER A 625 -1.15 3.14 4.67
CA SER A 625 -0.24 4.10 5.29
C SER A 625 -0.81 4.61 6.61
N LEU A 626 -2.12 4.86 6.65
CA LEU A 626 -2.81 5.24 7.89
C LEU A 626 -2.76 4.12 8.93
N GLU A 627 -3.00 2.86 8.52
CA GLU A 627 -2.88 1.69 9.38
C GLU A 627 -1.45 1.53 9.92
N ASP A 628 -0.42 1.74 9.09
CA ASP A 628 0.99 1.76 9.55
C ASP A 628 1.22 2.85 10.62
N MET A 629 0.76 4.07 10.39
CA MET A 629 0.91 5.18 11.36
C MET A 629 0.15 4.93 12.67
N LEU A 630 -1.06 4.36 12.61
CA LEU A 630 -1.85 4.03 13.79
C LEU A 630 -1.27 2.83 14.55
N SER A 631 -0.78 1.81 13.84
CA SER A 631 -0.21 0.60 14.44
C SER A 631 1.13 0.84 15.14
N LYS A 632 1.99 1.72 14.60
CA LYS A 632 3.22 2.17 15.29
C LYS A 632 2.95 2.79 16.66
N LYS A 633 1.72 3.28 16.92
CA LYS A 633 1.28 3.71 18.26
C LYS A 633 0.63 2.61 19.10
N LEU A 634 0.00 1.60 18.48
CA LEU A 634 -0.68 0.51 19.23
C LEU A 634 0.26 -0.49 19.90
N ASP A 635 1.54 -0.54 19.53
CA ASP A 635 2.54 -1.39 20.23
C ASP A 635 2.94 -0.86 21.62
N LYS A 636 2.53 0.36 21.99
CA LYS A 636 2.71 0.90 23.35
C LYS A 636 1.47 0.71 24.21
N CYS A 637 1.28 -0.51 24.73
CA CYS A 637 0.49 -0.69 25.95
C CYS A 637 0.89 -1.94 26.73
N LEU A 638 1.62 -1.76 27.83
CA LEU A 638 1.78 -2.80 28.85
C LEU A 638 1.59 -2.20 30.24
N ALA A 639 0.43 -1.58 30.50
CA ALA A 639 0.03 -1.04 31.80
C ALA A 639 0.89 0.14 32.35
N CYS A 640 1.63 0.86 31.48
CA CYS A 640 2.88 1.54 31.85
C CYS A 640 3.21 2.88 31.12
N ASN A 641 2.24 3.82 30.98
CA ASN A 641 2.46 5.15 30.38
C ASN A 641 2.84 5.18 28.87
N GLY A 642 1.89 4.70 28.04
CA GLY A 642 1.82 4.95 26.60
C GLY A 642 0.45 4.50 26.06
N TYR A 643 -0.09 5.23 25.08
CA TYR A 643 -1.51 5.32 24.69
C TYR A 643 -2.15 4.02 24.18
N CYS A 644 -3.06 3.43 24.96
CA CYS A 644 -3.83 2.23 24.60
C CYS A 644 -5.25 2.55 24.10
N ALA A 645 -5.79 1.72 23.19
CA ALA A 645 -7.13 1.84 22.59
C ALA A 645 -8.29 1.17 23.37
N ASP A 646 -8.07 0.53 24.53
CA ASP A 646 -9.12 0.00 25.42
C ASP A 646 -8.59 -0.20 26.87
N PRO A 647 -9.23 0.36 27.91
CA PRO A 647 -8.74 0.30 29.30
C PRO A 647 -9.16 -1.00 30.00
N LYS A 648 -8.22 -1.67 30.69
CA LYS A 648 -8.61 -2.67 31.70
C LYS A 648 -9.18 -1.94 32.92
N SER A 649 -10.40 -2.25 33.32
CA SER A 649 -11.05 -1.67 34.52
C SER A 649 -10.30 -2.02 35.81
N GLU A 650 -10.29 -1.11 36.79
CA GLU A 650 -9.56 -1.18 38.07
C GLU A 650 -9.68 -2.53 38.82
N GLU A 651 -10.80 -3.26 38.67
CA GLU A 651 -11.00 -4.60 39.25
C GLU A 651 -9.98 -5.66 38.81
N GLN A 652 -9.37 -5.53 37.62
CA GLN A 652 -8.38 -6.49 37.11
C GLN A 652 -6.95 -6.20 37.64
N MET A 653 -6.67 -4.98 38.07
CA MET A 653 -5.36 -4.56 38.63
C MET A 653 -5.21 -4.95 40.11
N GLY A 654 -6.31 -5.05 40.86
CA GLY A 654 -6.29 -5.37 42.30
C GLY A 654 -5.84 -6.79 42.65
N ARG A 655 -5.72 -7.71 41.68
CA ARG A 655 -5.36 -9.13 41.93
C ARG A 655 -3.88 -9.47 41.74
N LEU A 656 -3.07 -8.57 41.19
CA LEU A 656 -1.64 -8.79 40.97
C LEU A 656 -0.75 -8.19 42.07
N ASN A 657 -1.27 -7.28 42.90
CA ASN A 657 -0.52 -6.67 43.99
C ASN A 657 -0.63 -7.42 45.33
N ASN A 658 -1.21 -8.62 45.34
CA ASN A 658 -1.39 -9.45 46.55
C ASN A 658 -0.91 -10.91 46.36
N ALA A 659 0.15 -11.13 45.57
CA ALA A 659 0.80 -12.43 45.43
C ALA A 659 2.30 -12.33 45.67
#